data_AF-A0A371C888-F1
#
_entry.id   AF-A0A371C888-F1
#
_cell.length_a   1.000
_cell.length_b   1.000
_cell.length_c   1.000
_cell.angle_alpha   90.00
_cell.angle_beta   90.00
_cell.angle_gamma   90.00
#
_symmetry.space_group_name_H-M   'P 1'
#
loop_
_entity.id
_entity.type
_entity.pdbx_description
1 polymer ?
#
loop_
_entity_poly.entity_id
_entity_poly.type
_entity_poly.pdbx_seq_one_letter_code
_entity_poly.pdbx_strand_id
1 'polypeptide(L)'
;MSLFLETAKLTASAQIHALETLLASSPAFCASQKEDILHILLVLTPELLDPKEYMGLVNKVGKGQLDKGQDTGSVVGDEGFIPELVIKSREQKLLAYLDSVVPKPVHNFLEERIRLVFKVSHDTQLMEQLILQSGYHNNSEEVDWVAGVPQVLINYTRLHGINPGLTIDELENGDPSHVIELLGSHLRTPSAEDDLQLVLEPYVAYKNCWAVFRDFVSHVTQSNTPLLATLAHNVTFPESERDAFIQIVLKNSFEANDTQWDALALITESPAVTGASHLTSHFTKQLVETCRLLEPAIPSITLQRANKVTTSGEEVQVDLLDDFVFAEDWLKRTSDQWQTFITATEVLVSLKTVFSTLSDSQVNQKVFEALLGASQFEIAKTTYILGGLVDSEFVEKAILAQFYTFYDAATNGNHTRGSMKSAKLVLGMADANTRTKHQFKVAQCLLEATNTLSNYSLTLKPGTLTRPVDIRNHDALQVMDRVLDLNPDAYKNCPKLIHVTRQLLDGLDKSESISDADIETRIYTQAVTAALVHDDFDTAQKLCAAHELPWTAYFQVGKYVSPSRDMDELVALKLETLSTALAKCPPEHLSAVLHAWRDVEEMMVSLPESRESVVQPSVVLADVSREAGRKRDQLSSMLVSGLGWAIGANKE
;
A
#
# COMPACT_ATOMS: atom_id res chain seq x y z
N MET A 1 12.36 13.63 -89.03
CA MET A 1 12.22 12.49 -88.09
C MET A 1 10.73 12.21 -87.87
N SER A 2 10.32 11.03 -87.41
CA SER A 2 8.93 10.80 -86.99
C SER A 2 8.63 11.57 -85.70
N LEU A 3 7.43 12.17 -85.60
CA LEU A 3 6.97 12.85 -84.38
C LEU A 3 7.01 11.92 -83.16
N PHE A 4 6.80 10.62 -83.34
CA PHE A 4 6.87 9.62 -82.27
C PHE A 4 8.30 9.46 -81.74
N LEU A 5 9.28 9.32 -82.64
CA LEU A 5 10.69 9.19 -82.26
C LEU A 5 11.26 10.49 -81.69
N GLU A 6 10.81 11.65 -82.19
CA GLU A 6 11.18 12.95 -81.62
C GLU A 6 10.62 13.13 -80.21
N THR A 7 9.34 12.75 -80.00
CA THR A 7 8.71 12.73 -78.67
C THR A 7 9.54 11.91 -77.69
N ALA A 8 9.95 10.71 -78.09
CA ALA A 8 10.78 9.82 -77.27
C ALA A 8 12.17 10.41 -76.97
N LYS A 9 12.82 11.01 -77.99
CA LYS A 9 14.13 11.65 -77.86
C LYS A 9 14.10 12.84 -76.90
N LEU A 10 13.12 13.73 -77.04
CA LEU A 10 12.96 14.90 -76.18
C LEU A 10 12.62 14.50 -74.73
N THR A 11 11.80 13.46 -74.55
CA THR A 11 11.48 12.90 -73.23
C THR A 11 12.71 12.32 -72.55
N ALA A 12 13.46 11.45 -73.25
CA ALA A 12 14.67 10.81 -72.72
C ALA A 12 15.81 11.80 -72.42
N SER A 13 15.80 12.98 -73.04
CA SER A 13 16.78 14.05 -72.80
C SER A 13 16.30 15.12 -71.80
N ALA A 14 15.17 14.88 -71.11
CA ALA A 14 14.55 15.81 -70.15
C ALA A 14 14.24 17.21 -70.74
N GLN A 15 14.03 17.31 -72.05
CA GLN A 15 13.70 18.58 -72.72
C GLN A 15 12.19 18.85 -72.69
N ILE A 16 11.62 18.96 -71.49
CA ILE A 16 10.16 18.99 -71.29
C ILE A 16 9.48 20.19 -71.97
N HIS A 17 10.09 21.37 -71.93
CA HIS A 17 9.51 22.56 -72.57
C HIS A 17 9.48 22.45 -74.10
N ALA A 18 10.54 21.88 -74.69
CA ALA A 18 10.60 21.61 -76.13
C ALA A 18 9.58 20.53 -76.53
N LEU A 19 9.44 19.49 -75.70
CA LEU A 19 8.43 18.45 -75.86
C LEU A 19 7.01 19.01 -75.81
N GLU A 20 6.69 19.86 -74.82
CA GLU A 20 5.38 20.50 -74.71
C GLU A 20 5.07 21.36 -75.95
N THR A 21 6.05 22.11 -76.45
CA THR A 21 5.91 22.93 -77.66
C THR A 21 5.66 22.06 -78.91
N LEU A 22 6.37 20.94 -79.04
CA LEU A 22 6.19 19.98 -80.14
C LEU A 22 4.78 19.35 -80.11
N LEU A 23 4.31 18.96 -78.93
CA LEU A 23 2.99 18.35 -78.76
C LEU A 23 1.85 19.37 -78.97
N ALA A 24 2.03 20.62 -78.52
CA ALA A 24 1.07 21.71 -78.72
C ALA A 24 0.94 22.12 -80.20
N SER A 25 2.03 22.05 -80.97
CA SER A 25 2.04 22.34 -82.42
C SER A 25 1.47 21.18 -83.28
N SER A 26 1.30 19.98 -82.71
CA SER A 26 0.86 18.77 -83.42
C SER A 26 -0.40 18.11 -82.80
N PRO A 27 -1.54 18.82 -82.68
CA PRO A 27 -2.71 18.34 -81.92
C PRO A 27 -3.36 17.06 -82.48
N ALA A 28 -3.33 16.85 -83.80
CA ALA A 28 -3.88 15.63 -84.42
C ALA A 28 -3.07 14.37 -84.07
N PHE A 29 -1.75 14.51 -83.96
CA PHE A 29 -0.86 13.45 -83.49
C PHE A 29 -1.11 13.15 -82.01
N CYS A 30 -1.19 14.20 -81.17
CA CYS A 30 -1.48 14.05 -79.74
C CYS A 30 -2.82 13.37 -79.45
N ALA A 31 -3.86 13.69 -80.23
CA ALA A 31 -5.18 13.07 -80.08
C ALA A 31 -5.21 11.60 -80.50
N SER A 32 -4.48 11.22 -81.56
CA SER A 32 -4.47 9.86 -82.12
C SER A 32 -3.48 8.92 -81.44
N GLN A 33 -2.47 9.44 -80.75
CA GLN A 33 -1.38 8.68 -80.12
C GLN A 33 -1.26 8.98 -78.62
N LYS A 34 -2.34 9.46 -77.99
CA LYS A 34 -2.36 9.87 -76.58
C LYS A 34 -1.77 8.81 -75.63
N GLU A 35 -2.21 7.56 -75.75
CA GLU A 35 -1.75 6.45 -74.91
C GLU A 35 -0.27 6.16 -75.10
N ASP A 36 0.23 6.23 -76.32
CA ASP A 36 1.64 6.04 -76.62
C ASP A 36 2.50 7.18 -76.07
N ILE A 37 2.03 8.42 -76.18
CA ILE A 37 2.73 9.60 -75.64
C ILE A 37 2.81 9.51 -74.12
N LEU A 38 1.72 9.11 -73.44
CA LEU A 38 1.74 8.86 -72.00
C LEU A 38 2.67 7.70 -71.64
N HIS A 39 2.71 6.64 -72.44
CA HIS A 39 3.63 5.52 -72.21
C HIS A 39 5.11 5.93 -72.37
N ILE A 40 5.40 6.77 -73.36
CA ILE A 40 6.71 7.40 -73.54
C ILE A 40 7.08 8.25 -72.33
N LEU A 41 6.17 9.13 -71.88
CA LEU A 41 6.38 9.98 -70.70
C LEU A 41 6.57 9.16 -69.41
N LEU A 42 5.92 8.00 -69.31
CA LEU A 42 6.04 7.12 -68.15
C LEU A 42 7.42 6.47 -68.07
N VAL A 43 7.88 5.88 -69.17
CA VAL A 43 9.07 5.03 -69.22
C VAL A 43 10.36 5.80 -69.51
N LEU A 44 10.32 6.80 -70.40
CA LEU A 44 11.54 7.48 -70.87
C LEU A 44 11.86 8.76 -70.11
N THR A 45 10.96 9.29 -69.28
CA THR A 45 11.30 10.44 -68.44
C THR A 45 12.35 9.98 -67.41
N PRO A 46 13.51 10.65 -67.28
CA PRO A 46 14.52 10.23 -66.31
C PRO A 46 13.95 10.14 -64.89
N GLU A 47 14.24 9.05 -64.19
CA GLU A 47 13.64 8.71 -62.89
C GLU A 47 13.99 9.73 -61.79
N LEU A 48 15.12 10.43 -61.94
CA LEU A 48 15.59 11.45 -61.00
C LEU A 48 15.15 12.89 -61.38
N LEU A 49 14.37 13.06 -62.44
CA LEU A 49 13.85 14.36 -62.85
C LEU A 49 12.76 14.82 -61.86
N ASP A 50 12.81 16.09 -61.42
CA ASP A 50 11.80 16.64 -60.50
C ASP A 50 10.40 16.55 -61.14
N PRO A 51 9.42 15.87 -60.49
CA PRO A 51 8.05 15.78 -60.96
C PRO A 51 7.40 17.10 -61.34
N LYS A 52 7.78 18.22 -60.70
CA LYS A 52 7.27 19.56 -61.04
C LYS A 52 7.55 19.96 -62.48
N GLU A 53 8.64 19.46 -63.05
CA GLU A 53 9.06 19.83 -64.40
C GLU A 53 8.18 19.20 -65.49
N TYR A 54 7.66 17.98 -65.27
CA TYR A 54 6.97 17.20 -66.31
C TYR A 54 5.54 16.80 -66.00
N MET A 55 5.13 16.74 -64.73
CA MET A 55 3.76 16.32 -64.39
C MET A 55 2.70 17.30 -64.91
N GLY A 56 3.05 18.59 -65.05
CA GLY A 56 2.18 19.57 -65.71
C GLY A 56 1.87 19.18 -67.16
N LEU A 57 2.87 18.70 -67.91
CA LEU A 57 2.70 18.21 -69.27
C LEU A 57 1.90 16.89 -69.30
N VAL A 58 2.22 15.93 -68.42
CA VAL A 58 1.48 14.66 -68.29
C VAL A 58 -0.01 14.92 -68.08
N ASN A 59 -0.35 15.83 -67.16
CA ASN A 59 -1.73 16.22 -66.88
C ASN A 59 -2.43 16.86 -68.08
N LYS A 60 -1.75 17.74 -68.82
CA LYS A 60 -2.28 18.37 -70.04
C LYS A 60 -2.54 17.33 -71.15
N VAL A 61 -1.60 16.41 -71.37
CA VAL A 61 -1.74 15.30 -72.34
C VAL A 61 -2.89 14.36 -71.92
N GLY A 62 -2.93 13.99 -70.64
CA GLY A 62 -3.96 13.13 -70.06
C GLY A 62 -5.38 13.71 -70.20
N LYS A 63 -5.54 15.03 -70.01
CA LYS A 63 -6.82 15.74 -70.16
C LYS A 63 -7.13 16.19 -71.60
N GLY A 64 -6.19 16.05 -72.53
CA GLY A 64 -6.31 16.58 -73.90
C GLY A 64 -6.35 18.11 -73.95
N GLN A 65 -5.75 18.78 -72.95
CA GLN A 65 -5.78 20.24 -72.73
C GLN A 65 -4.46 20.91 -73.11
N LEU A 66 -3.85 20.51 -74.23
CA LEU A 66 -2.70 21.23 -74.77
C LEU A 66 -3.22 22.50 -75.48
N ASP A 67 -2.90 23.68 -74.92
CA ASP A 67 -3.26 24.96 -75.54
C ASP A 67 -2.66 25.05 -76.94
N LYS A 68 -3.40 25.62 -77.90
CA LYS A 68 -2.88 25.87 -79.25
C LYS A 68 -1.74 26.87 -79.13
N GLY A 69 -0.49 26.38 -79.19
CA GLY A 69 0.68 27.24 -79.29
C GLY A 69 0.55 28.17 -80.49
N GLN A 70 1.03 29.41 -80.35
CA GLN A 70 1.37 30.19 -81.53
C GLN A 70 2.41 29.40 -82.31
N ASP A 71 2.18 29.28 -83.62
CA ASP A 71 3.01 28.55 -84.57
C ASP A 71 4.42 29.16 -84.61
N THR A 72 5.30 28.74 -83.70
CA THR A 72 6.72 29.07 -83.74
C THR A 72 7.40 27.96 -84.54
N GLY A 73 7.72 28.30 -85.79
CA GLY A 73 8.09 27.36 -86.82
C GLY A 73 9.13 26.31 -86.44
N SER A 74 8.89 25.09 -86.95
CA SER A 74 9.88 24.08 -87.33
C SER A 74 11.12 23.99 -86.43
N VAL A 75 10.98 23.35 -85.27
CA VAL A 75 12.12 22.69 -84.61
C VAL A 75 12.32 21.33 -85.26
N VAL A 76 12.77 21.34 -86.51
CA VAL A 76 13.37 20.16 -87.16
C VAL A 76 14.82 20.51 -87.39
N GLY A 77 15.69 20.05 -86.49
CA GLY A 77 17.12 20.06 -86.73
C GLY A 77 17.42 19.26 -88.00
N ASP A 78 18.36 19.77 -88.80
CA ASP A 78 18.85 19.18 -90.04
C ASP A 78 19.59 17.86 -89.75
N GLU A 79 18.82 16.81 -89.49
CA GLU A 79 19.31 15.43 -89.41
C GLU A 79 19.13 14.77 -90.78
N GLY A 80 20.25 14.38 -91.40
CA GLY A 80 20.31 13.86 -92.76
C GLY A 80 19.28 12.75 -93.07
N PHE A 81 18.99 12.58 -94.37
CA PHE A 81 17.93 11.69 -94.88
C PHE A 81 17.99 10.27 -94.30
N ILE A 82 17.00 9.92 -93.47
CA ILE A 82 16.79 8.56 -92.94
C ILE A 82 15.66 7.89 -93.74
N PRO A 83 15.85 6.68 -94.29
CA PRO A 83 14.80 5.97 -95.01
C PRO A 83 13.56 5.67 -94.14
N GLU A 84 12.36 5.80 -94.71
CA GLU A 84 11.08 5.60 -94.00
C GLU A 84 10.93 4.20 -93.38
N LEU A 85 11.46 3.16 -94.04
CA LEU A 85 11.49 1.78 -93.51
C LEU A 85 12.31 1.66 -92.22
N VAL A 86 13.40 2.43 -92.11
CA VAL A 86 14.25 2.45 -90.92
C VAL A 86 13.54 3.17 -89.77
N ILE A 87 12.81 4.26 -90.07
CA ILE A 87 11.98 4.98 -89.11
C ILE A 87 10.91 4.07 -88.51
N LYS A 88 10.13 3.37 -89.36
CA LYS A 88 9.11 2.41 -88.92
C LYS A 88 9.68 1.26 -88.09
N SER A 89 10.84 0.73 -88.48
CA SER A 89 11.53 -0.30 -87.69
C SER A 89 11.98 0.19 -86.31
N ARG A 90 12.44 1.45 -86.21
CA ARG A 90 12.81 2.07 -84.93
C ARG A 90 11.61 2.28 -84.03
N GLU A 91 10.49 2.74 -84.57
CA GLU A 91 9.23 2.90 -83.82
C GLU A 91 8.75 1.57 -83.24
N GLN A 92 8.74 0.50 -84.04
CA GLN A 92 8.34 -0.83 -83.58
C GLN A 92 9.23 -1.36 -82.45
N LYS A 93 10.55 -1.18 -82.56
CA LYS A 93 11.49 -1.59 -81.51
C LYS A 93 11.33 -0.76 -80.24
N LEU A 94 11.08 0.55 -80.39
CA LEU A 94 10.84 1.42 -79.26
C LEU A 94 9.55 1.02 -78.54
N LEU A 95 8.45 0.81 -79.26
CA LEU A 95 7.20 0.30 -78.69
C LEU A 95 7.42 -1.02 -77.94
N ALA A 96 8.13 -1.97 -78.55
CA ALA A 96 8.47 -3.23 -77.89
C ALA A 96 9.32 -3.04 -76.62
N TYR A 97 10.21 -2.04 -76.59
CA TYR A 97 10.97 -1.68 -75.39
C TYR A 97 10.07 -1.09 -74.31
N LEU A 98 9.23 -0.11 -74.66
CA LEU A 98 8.29 0.51 -73.72
C LEU A 98 7.40 -0.57 -73.08
N ASP A 99 6.80 -1.43 -73.90
CA ASP A 99 5.94 -2.54 -73.46
C ASP A 99 6.68 -3.60 -72.62
N SER A 100 8.01 -3.71 -72.76
CA SER A 100 8.83 -4.58 -71.92
C SER A 100 9.13 -4.01 -70.54
N VAL A 101 9.06 -2.68 -70.38
CA VAL A 101 9.30 -1.98 -69.11
C VAL A 101 7.99 -1.80 -68.34
N VAL A 102 6.95 -1.31 -69.01
CA VAL A 102 5.58 -1.22 -68.48
C VAL A 102 4.62 -1.80 -69.52
N PRO A 103 4.02 -2.99 -69.28
CA PRO A 103 3.08 -3.58 -70.23
C PRO A 103 1.81 -2.74 -70.39
N LYS A 104 1.30 -2.65 -71.62
CA LYS A 104 -0.02 -2.05 -71.89
C LYS A 104 -1.18 -3.02 -71.62
N PRO A 105 -2.37 -2.51 -71.24
CA PRO A 105 -2.70 -1.10 -71.06
C PRO A 105 -2.15 -0.54 -69.73
N VAL A 106 -1.66 0.70 -69.76
CA VAL A 106 -1.23 1.41 -68.55
C VAL A 106 -2.48 1.82 -67.78
N HIS A 107 -2.76 1.12 -66.68
CA HIS A 107 -3.95 1.36 -65.87
C HIS A 107 -3.82 2.63 -65.01
N ASN A 108 -2.64 2.84 -64.41
CA ASN A 108 -2.38 3.98 -63.53
C ASN A 108 -0.96 4.54 -63.77
N PHE A 109 -0.89 5.76 -64.30
CA PHE A 109 0.39 6.41 -64.58
C PHE A 109 1.18 6.72 -63.30
N LEU A 110 0.51 7.20 -62.25
CA LEU A 110 1.16 7.61 -61.01
C LEU A 110 1.81 6.41 -60.32
N GLU A 111 1.07 5.31 -60.20
CA GLU A 111 1.52 4.08 -59.57
C GLU A 111 2.76 3.51 -60.28
N GLU A 112 2.68 3.30 -61.60
CA GLU A 112 3.81 2.80 -62.38
C GLU A 112 5.00 3.75 -62.32
N ARG A 113 4.76 5.07 -62.30
CA ARG A 113 5.84 6.05 -62.20
C ARG A 113 6.53 5.99 -60.85
N ILE A 114 5.78 5.87 -59.76
CA ILE A 114 6.33 5.68 -58.42
C ILE A 114 7.17 4.40 -58.36
N ARG A 115 6.70 3.29 -58.94
CA ARG A 115 7.47 2.03 -59.01
C ARG A 115 8.79 2.19 -59.75
N LEU A 116 8.79 2.87 -60.91
CA LEU A 116 10.01 3.11 -61.69
C LEU A 116 11.00 4.00 -60.93
N VAL A 117 10.53 5.07 -60.31
CA VAL A 117 11.37 5.96 -59.50
C VAL A 117 11.97 5.21 -58.31
N PHE A 118 11.16 4.44 -57.59
CA PHE A 118 11.59 3.68 -56.43
C PHE A 118 12.62 2.59 -56.77
N LYS A 119 12.52 1.97 -57.95
CA LYS A 119 13.52 0.99 -58.44
C LYS A 119 14.93 1.59 -58.60
N VAL A 120 15.02 2.88 -58.92
CA VAL A 120 16.30 3.57 -59.17
C VAL A 120 16.79 4.32 -57.93
N SER A 121 15.88 4.89 -57.14
CA SER A 121 16.18 5.69 -55.97
C SER A 121 15.18 5.43 -54.85
N HIS A 122 15.68 5.16 -53.65
CA HIS A 122 14.84 5.11 -52.43
C HIS A 122 14.52 6.52 -51.90
N ASP A 123 14.65 7.53 -52.75
CA ASP A 123 14.39 8.93 -52.41
C ASP A 123 12.88 9.18 -52.31
N THR A 124 12.43 9.28 -51.06
CA THR A 124 11.04 9.55 -50.69
C THR A 124 10.58 10.95 -51.07
N GLN A 125 11.49 11.90 -51.33
CA GLN A 125 11.13 13.26 -51.76
C GLN A 125 10.56 13.27 -53.18
N LEU A 126 11.13 12.47 -54.08
CA LEU A 126 10.62 12.34 -55.46
C LEU A 126 9.23 11.70 -55.47
N MET A 127 9.00 10.69 -54.62
CA MET A 127 7.67 10.09 -54.45
C MET A 127 6.65 11.09 -53.90
N GLU A 128 7.02 11.87 -52.89
CA GLU A 128 6.15 12.93 -52.33
C GLU A 128 5.79 13.97 -53.39
N GLN A 129 6.75 14.40 -54.22
CA GLN A 129 6.46 15.32 -55.33
C GLN A 129 5.55 14.69 -56.40
N LEU A 130 5.73 13.42 -56.77
CA LEU A 130 4.83 12.73 -57.70
C LEU A 130 3.38 12.72 -57.19
N ILE A 131 3.20 12.38 -55.92
CA ILE A 131 1.90 12.36 -55.25
C ILE A 131 1.29 13.77 -55.28
N LEU A 132 2.03 14.80 -54.85
CA LEU A 132 1.53 16.19 -54.83
C LEU A 132 1.16 16.73 -56.23
N GLN A 133 1.96 16.43 -57.26
CA GLN A 133 1.76 16.99 -58.61
C GLN A 133 0.72 16.23 -59.45
N SER A 134 0.38 15.00 -59.08
CA SER A 134 -0.60 14.18 -59.80
C SER A 134 -2.05 14.55 -59.49
N GLY A 135 -2.33 15.12 -58.31
CA GLY A 135 -3.69 15.50 -57.90
C GLY A 135 -4.64 14.30 -57.82
N TYR A 136 -4.15 13.17 -57.29
CA TYR A 136 -4.75 11.83 -57.16
C TYR A 136 -6.11 11.73 -56.41
N HIS A 137 -6.83 12.82 -56.23
CA HIS A 137 -7.97 12.95 -55.32
C HIS A 137 -9.32 12.44 -55.88
N ASN A 138 -9.34 11.71 -57.00
CA ASN A 138 -10.59 11.42 -57.75
C ASN A 138 -10.98 9.94 -57.84
N ASN A 139 -10.10 8.98 -57.49
CA ASN A 139 -10.38 7.54 -57.54
C ASN A 139 -10.08 6.89 -56.18
N SER A 140 -11.06 6.20 -55.58
CA SER A 140 -10.93 5.65 -54.22
C SER A 140 -9.83 4.60 -54.10
N GLU A 141 -9.68 3.71 -55.08
CA GLU A 141 -8.65 2.66 -55.04
C GLU A 141 -7.23 3.24 -55.12
N GLU A 142 -7.04 4.31 -55.90
CA GLU A 142 -5.76 5.01 -56.02
C GLU A 142 -5.44 5.80 -54.74
N VAL A 143 -6.46 6.39 -54.11
CA VAL A 143 -6.32 7.10 -52.83
C VAL A 143 -5.90 6.11 -51.73
N ASP A 144 -6.53 4.94 -51.66
CA ASP A 144 -6.22 3.92 -50.66
C ASP A 144 -4.82 3.35 -50.87
N TRP A 145 -4.44 3.06 -52.12
CA TRP A 145 -3.09 2.60 -52.45
C TRP A 145 -2.02 3.61 -52.08
N VAL A 146 -2.17 4.88 -52.49
CA VAL A 146 -1.21 5.94 -52.18
C VAL A 146 -1.06 6.11 -50.67
N ALA A 147 -2.17 6.11 -49.93
CA ALA A 147 -2.16 6.26 -48.47
C ALA A 147 -1.50 5.06 -47.76
N GLY A 148 -1.76 3.83 -48.22
CA GLY A 148 -1.32 2.60 -47.56
C GLY A 148 0.07 2.10 -47.93
N VAL A 149 0.63 2.53 -49.07
CA VAL A 149 1.91 2.01 -49.58
C VAL A 149 2.99 3.10 -49.66
N PRO A 150 3.01 4.00 -50.68
CA PRO A 150 4.08 4.97 -50.80
C PRO A 150 4.07 6.00 -49.67
N GLN A 151 2.89 6.44 -49.18
CA GLN A 151 2.84 7.39 -48.07
C GLN A 151 3.34 6.77 -46.75
N VAL A 152 3.03 5.51 -46.49
CA VAL A 152 3.58 4.74 -45.35
C VAL A 152 5.10 4.69 -45.43
N LEU A 153 5.66 4.40 -46.60
CA LEU A 153 7.10 4.33 -46.80
C LEU A 153 7.80 5.69 -46.64
N ILE A 154 7.19 6.76 -47.15
CA ILE A 154 7.65 8.14 -46.96
C ILE A 154 7.67 8.49 -45.47
N ASN A 155 6.58 8.22 -44.76
CA ASN A 155 6.45 8.52 -43.34
C ASN A 155 7.42 7.70 -42.49
N TYR A 156 7.54 6.39 -42.75
CA TYR A 156 8.51 5.54 -42.06
C TYR A 156 9.93 6.04 -42.28
N THR A 157 10.31 6.36 -43.51
CA THR A 157 11.66 6.87 -43.82
C THR A 157 11.95 8.20 -43.14
N ARG A 158 10.93 9.06 -43.01
CA ARG A 158 11.04 10.34 -42.32
C ARG A 158 11.24 10.16 -40.81
N LEU A 159 10.56 9.19 -40.21
CA LEU A 159 10.63 8.90 -38.78
C LEU A 159 11.90 8.12 -38.39
N HIS A 160 12.27 7.11 -39.17
CA HIS A 160 13.28 6.10 -38.78
C HIS A 160 14.46 5.97 -39.76
N GLY A 161 14.41 6.64 -40.91
CA GLY A 161 15.38 6.46 -41.99
C GLY A 161 15.07 5.29 -42.91
N ILE A 162 15.93 5.09 -43.90
CA ILE A 162 15.73 4.09 -44.96
C ILE A 162 15.93 2.67 -44.41
N ASN A 163 14.92 1.82 -44.60
CA ASN A 163 15.01 0.38 -44.31
C ASN A 163 14.98 -0.40 -45.63
N PRO A 164 16.08 -1.08 -46.03
CA PRO A 164 16.14 -1.85 -47.27
C PRO A 164 15.14 -3.01 -47.36
N GLY A 165 14.62 -3.48 -46.22
CA GLY A 165 13.58 -4.52 -46.16
C GLY A 165 12.17 -4.00 -46.44
N LEU A 166 11.94 -2.69 -46.34
CA LEU A 166 10.63 -2.09 -46.61
C LEU A 166 10.60 -1.54 -48.04
N THR A 167 10.10 -2.36 -48.96
CA THR A 167 9.93 -2.01 -50.37
C THR A 167 8.45 -1.92 -50.73
N ILE A 168 8.13 -1.30 -51.88
CA ILE A 168 6.75 -1.28 -52.40
C ILE A 168 6.22 -2.71 -52.58
N ASP A 169 7.04 -3.63 -53.11
CA ASP A 169 6.64 -5.02 -53.32
C ASP A 169 6.40 -5.75 -51.99
N GLU A 170 7.23 -5.49 -50.97
CA GLU A 170 7.04 -6.07 -49.64
C GLU A 170 5.75 -5.57 -48.98
N LEU A 171 5.46 -4.26 -49.06
CA LEU A 171 4.21 -3.70 -48.56
C LEU A 171 2.99 -4.24 -49.33
N GLU A 172 3.13 -4.66 -50.58
CA GLU A 172 2.00 -5.13 -51.39
C GLU A 172 1.78 -6.63 -51.31
N ASN A 173 2.85 -7.40 -51.38
CA ASN A 173 2.80 -8.84 -51.62
C ASN A 173 3.42 -9.64 -50.47
N GLY A 174 4.09 -8.96 -49.52
CA GLY A 174 4.68 -9.57 -48.35
C GLY A 174 3.64 -10.14 -47.39
N ASP A 175 4.11 -10.98 -46.46
CA ASP A 175 3.26 -11.51 -45.39
C ASP A 175 2.88 -10.36 -44.42
N PRO A 176 1.58 -10.09 -44.19
CA PRO A 176 1.17 -8.98 -43.33
C PRO A 176 1.77 -9.01 -41.92
N SER A 177 2.03 -10.20 -41.36
CA SER A 177 2.63 -10.34 -40.02
C SER A 177 4.06 -9.82 -40.03
N HIS A 178 4.85 -10.27 -41.00
CA HIS A 178 6.23 -9.81 -41.18
C HIS A 178 6.31 -8.30 -41.43
N VAL A 179 5.43 -7.76 -42.28
CA VAL A 179 5.43 -6.33 -42.60
C VAL A 179 5.06 -5.50 -41.37
N ILE A 180 4.04 -5.90 -40.60
CA ILE A 180 3.65 -5.21 -39.37
C ILE A 180 4.80 -5.23 -38.34
N GLU A 181 5.54 -6.34 -38.23
CA GLU A 181 6.72 -6.42 -37.37
C GLU A 181 7.83 -5.44 -37.81
N LEU A 182 8.09 -5.32 -39.12
CA LEU A 182 9.06 -4.37 -39.65
C LEU A 182 8.65 -2.92 -39.40
N LEU A 183 7.39 -2.58 -39.70
CA LEU A 183 6.84 -1.24 -39.50
C LEU A 183 6.80 -0.87 -38.00
N GLY A 184 6.43 -1.82 -37.14
CA GLY A 184 6.31 -1.65 -35.70
C GLY A 184 7.60 -1.84 -34.91
N SER A 185 8.74 -2.10 -35.56
CA SER A 185 10.03 -2.39 -34.91
C SER A 185 10.54 -1.28 -33.98
N HIS A 186 10.12 -0.04 -34.22
CA HIS A 186 10.48 1.13 -33.41
C HIS A 186 9.37 1.60 -32.46
N LEU A 187 8.25 0.88 -32.39
CA LEU A 187 7.08 1.27 -31.62
C LEU A 187 7.39 1.32 -30.11
N ARG A 188 7.57 2.54 -29.59
CA ARG A 188 7.95 2.82 -28.20
C ARG A 188 7.33 4.13 -27.72
N THR A 189 6.98 4.22 -26.43
CA THR A 189 6.50 5.48 -25.85
C THR A 189 7.65 6.44 -25.55
N PRO A 190 7.47 7.77 -25.73
CA PRO A 190 6.24 8.48 -26.10
C PRO A 190 5.99 8.64 -27.63
N SER A 191 6.92 8.23 -28.49
CA SER A 191 6.86 8.48 -29.95
C SER A 191 5.93 7.57 -30.74
N ALA A 192 5.30 6.59 -30.08
CA ALA A 192 4.46 5.57 -30.72
C ALA A 192 3.24 6.14 -31.46
N GLU A 193 2.78 7.36 -31.15
CA GLU A 193 1.61 7.96 -31.81
C GLU A 193 1.82 8.15 -33.32
N ASP A 194 2.95 8.74 -33.72
CA ASP A 194 3.28 8.97 -35.13
C ASP A 194 3.42 7.63 -35.88
N ASP A 195 4.05 6.63 -35.24
CA ASP A 195 4.19 5.28 -35.79
C ASP A 195 2.84 4.60 -36.03
N LEU A 196 1.87 4.85 -35.16
CA LEU A 196 0.54 4.28 -35.29
C LEU A 196 -0.26 4.98 -36.37
N GLN A 197 -0.37 6.30 -36.31
CA GLN A 197 -1.26 7.07 -37.18
C GLN A 197 -0.71 7.23 -38.61
N LEU A 198 0.61 7.35 -38.76
CA LEU A 198 1.23 7.68 -40.06
C LEU A 198 1.77 6.46 -40.80
N VAL A 199 1.96 5.33 -40.11
CA VAL A 199 2.64 4.15 -40.66
C VAL A 199 1.79 2.88 -40.51
N LEU A 200 1.48 2.45 -39.28
CA LEU A 200 0.81 1.16 -39.06
C LEU A 200 -0.67 1.19 -39.46
N GLU A 201 -1.44 2.17 -39.02
CA GLU A 201 -2.89 2.26 -39.32
C GLU A 201 -3.17 2.40 -40.82
N PRO A 202 -2.49 3.29 -41.59
CA PRO A 202 -2.73 3.38 -43.03
C PRO A 202 -2.41 2.08 -43.78
N TYR A 203 -1.34 1.38 -43.39
CA TYR A 203 -1.00 0.09 -43.97
C TYR A 203 -2.05 -0.98 -43.66
N VAL A 204 -2.44 -1.10 -42.39
CA VAL A 204 -3.42 -2.09 -41.92
C VAL A 204 -4.79 -1.84 -42.54
N ALA A 205 -5.20 -0.59 -42.68
CA ALA A 205 -6.43 -0.19 -43.36
C ALA A 205 -6.40 -0.59 -44.84
N TYR A 206 -5.31 -0.29 -45.55
CA TYR A 206 -5.14 -0.64 -46.96
C TYR A 206 -5.13 -2.16 -47.20
N LYS A 207 -4.40 -2.92 -46.37
CA LYS A 207 -4.36 -4.39 -46.48
C LYS A 207 -5.55 -5.10 -45.87
N ASN A 208 -6.38 -4.39 -45.13
CA ASN A 208 -7.48 -4.94 -44.34
C ASN A 208 -7.03 -6.12 -43.44
N CYS A 209 -5.86 -5.99 -42.82
CA CYS A 209 -5.21 -7.05 -42.03
C CYS A 209 -5.32 -6.82 -40.51
N TRP A 210 -6.47 -6.28 -40.06
CA TRP A 210 -6.72 -5.90 -38.66
C TRP A 210 -6.53 -7.05 -37.65
N ALA A 211 -6.79 -8.30 -38.05
CA ALA A 211 -6.56 -9.47 -37.20
C ALA A 211 -5.07 -9.66 -36.86
N VAL A 212 -4.20 -9.52 -37.86
CA VAL A 212 -2.75 -9.63 -37.69
C VAL A 212 -2.22 -8.47 -36.84
N PHE A 213 -2.73 -7.27 -37.08
CA PHE A 213 -2.37 -6.09 -36.28
C PHE A 213 -2.77 -6.24 -34.80
N ARG A 214 -3.93 -6.85 -34.52
CA ARG A 214 -4.35 -7.16 -33.14
C ARG A 214 -3.39 -8.12 -32.45
N ASP A 215 -2.96 -9.18 -33.12
CA ASP A 215 -2.02 -10.15 -32.56
C ASP A 215 -0.66 -9.50 -32.24
N PHE A 216 -0.18 -8.66 -33.17
CA PHE A 216 1.02 -7.83 -32.95
C PHE A 216 0.85 -6.92 -31.72
N VAL A 217 -0.25 -6.16 -31.63
CA VAL A 217 -0.54 -5.28 -30.50
C VAL A 217 -0.60 -6.06 -29.19
N SER A 218 -1.27 -7.21 -29.17
CA SER A 218 -1.37 -8.05 -27.98
C SER A 218 0.02 -8.49 -27.49
N HIS A 219 0.93 -8.82 -28.41
CA HIS A 219 2.29 -9.23 -28.07
C HIS A 219 3.14 -8.07 -27.56
N VAL A 220 3.20 -6.95 -28.28
CA VAL A 220 4.10 -5.82 -27.93
C VAL A 220 3.67 -5.07 -26.67
N THR A 221 2.41 -5.20 -26.26
CA THR A 221 1.86 -4.53 -25.06
C THR A 221 1.75 -5.42 -23.83
N GLN A 222 2.04 -6.71 -23.92
CA GLN A 222 1.82 -7.69 -22.82
C GLN A 222 2.48 -7.29 -21.49
N SER A 223 3.54 -6.48 -21.52
CA SER A 223 4.21 -5.95 -20.31
C SER A 223 4.62 -4.48 -20.47
N ASN A 224 3.89 -3.72 -21.29
CA ASN A 224 4.17 -2.32 -21.57
C ASN A 224 2.88 -1.50 -21.51
N THR A 225 2.44 -1.22 -20.28
CA THR A 225 1.20 -0.49 -19.99
C THR A 225 1.17 0.94 -20.59
N PRO A 226 2.27 1.72 -20.64
CA PRO A 226 2.27 3.00 -21.35
C PRO A 226 1.96 2.85 -22.82
N LEU A 227 2.57 1.87 -23.49
CA LEU A 227 2.32 1.62 -24.91
C LEU A 227 0.87 1.17 -25.14
N LEU A 228 0.34 0.33 -24.25
CA LEU A 228 -1.06 -0.06 -24.28
C LEU A 228 -2.00 1.15 -24.15
N ALA A 229 -1.68 2.10 -23.26
CA ALA A 229 -2.45 3.33 -23.10
C ALA A 229 -2.42 4.22 -24.35
N THR A 230 -1.24 4.41 -24.95
CA THR A 230 -1.10 5.14 -26.22
C THR A 230 -1.93 4.49 -27.33
N LEU A 231 -1.86 3.16 -27.46
CA LEU A 231 -2.64 2.40 -28.44
C LEU A 231 -4.15 2.52 -28.22
N ALA A 232 -4.60 2.42 -26.97
CA ALA A 232 -6.02 2.51 -26.64
C ALA A 232 -6.62 3.89 -26.97
N HIS A 233 -5.81 4.95 -26.91
CA HIS A 233 -6.27 6.31 -27.19
C HIS A 233 -6.19 6.69 -28.68
N ASN A 234 -5.15 6.22 -29.38
CA ASN A 234 -4.79 6.75 -30.70
C ASN A 234 -5.22 5.87 -31.87
N VAL A 235 -5.50 4.58 -31.66
CA VAL A 235 -5.88 3.68 -32.76
C VAL A 235 -7.39 3.67 -32.96
N THR A 236 -7.83 3.96 -34.18
CA THR A 236 -9.24 3.88 -34.55
C THR A 236 -9.54 2.54 -35.20
N PHE A 237 -10.17 1.62 -34.45
CA PHE A 237 -10.57 0.33 -35.00
C PHE A 237 -11.88 0.42 -35.80
N PRO A 238 -11.99 -0.32 -36.92
CA PRO A 238 -13.28 -0.54 -37.58
C PRO A 238 -14.31 -1.12 -36.62
N GLU A 239 -15.59 -0.85 -36.86
CA GLU A 239 -16.69 -1.36 -36.00
C GLU A 239 -16.66 -2.87 -35.79
N SER A 240 -16.29 -3.62 -36.85
CA SER A 240 -16.18 -5.08 -36.81
C SER A 240 -15.07 -5.60 -35.87
N GLU A 241 -14.08 -4.77 -35.53
CA GLU A 241 -12.90 -5.17 -34.77
C GLU A 241 -12.81 -4.53 -33.38
N ARG A 242 -13.70 -3.60 -33.09
CA ARG A 242 -13.75 -2.85 -31.83
C ARG A 242 -13.83 -3.77 -30.61
N ASP A 243 -14.72 -4.75 -30.63
CA ASP A 243 -14.90 -5.68 -29.50
C ASP A 243 -13.65 -6.54 -29.24
N ALA A 244 -13.02 -7.04 -30.31
CA ALA A 244 -11.80 -7.84 -30.19
C ALA A 244 -10.63 -7.02 -29.62
N PHE A 245 -10.51 -5.76 -30.01
CA PHE A 245 -9.51 -4.85 -29.45
C PHE A 245 -9.76 -4.55 -27.97
N ILE A 246 -11.01 -4.26 -27.59
CA ILE A 246 -11.39 -4.06 -26.18
C ILE A 246 -10.95 -5.25 -25.32
N GLN A 247 -11.15 -6.49 -25.80
CA GLN A 247 -10.72 -7.67 -25.07
C GLN A 247 -9.21 -7.75 -24.89
N ILE A 248 -8.41 -7.34 -25.88
CA ILE A 248 -6.94 -7.29 -25.78
C ILE A 248 -6.52 -6.23 -24.76
N VAL A 249 -7.11 -5.04 -24.83
CA VAL A 249 -6.82 -3.95 -23.89
C VAL A 249 -7.12 -4.38 -22.46
N LEU A 250 -8.29 -4.99 -22.23
CA LEU A 250 -8.64 -5.51 -20.90
C LEU A 250 -7.70 -6.63 -20.48
N LYS A 251 -7.48 -7.64 -21.33
CA LYS A 251 -6.59 -8.78 -21.04
C LYS A 251 -5.20 -8.31 -20.63
N ASN A 252 -4.56 -7.47 -21.45
CA ASN A 252 -3.21 -7.01 -21.19
C ASN A 252 -3.14 -6.06 -19.98
N SER A 253 -4.20 -5.28 -19.71
CA SER A 253 -4.31 -4.51 -18.46
C SER A 253 -4.33 -5.41 -17.22
N PHE A 254 -4.98 -6.58 -17.30
CA PHE A 254 -5.00 -7.55 -16.20
C PHE A 254 -3.72 -8.38 -16.09
N GLU A 255 -3.03 -8.66 -17.19
CA GLU A 255 -1.76 -9.40 -17.20
C GLU A 255 -0.55 -8.52 -16.85
N ALA A 256 -0.70 -7.19 -16.94
CA ALA A 256 0.31 -6.25 -16.52
C ALA A 256 0.62 -6.43 -15.02
N ASN A 257 1.85 -6.85 -14.75
CA ASN A 257 2.41 -6.93 -13.39
C ASN A 257 2.94 -5.57 -12.90
N ASP A 258 2.64 -4.48 -13.60
CA ASP A 258 3.13 -3.15 -13.26
C ASP A 258 2.08 -2.31 -12.50
N THR A 259 2.57 -1.42 -11.63
CA THR A 259 1.74 -0.51 -10.81
C THR A 259 1.55 0.84 -11.50
N GLN A 260 1.52 0.86 -12.83
CA GLN A 260 1.41 2.10 -13.60
C GLN A 260 -0.04 2.60 -13.66
N TRP A 261 -0.57 2.98 -12.50
CA TRP A 261 -1.97 3.34 -12.30
C TRP A 261 -2.42 4.51 -13.19
N ASP A 262 -1.55 5.46 -13.48
CA ASP A 262 -1.88 6.59 -14.35
C ASP A 262 -2.10 6.14 -15.81
N ALA A 263 -1.29 5.19 -16.31
CA ALA A 263 -1.46 4.62 -17.64
C ALA A 263 -2.72 3.73 -17.70
N LEU A 264 -2.99 2.94 -16.66
CA LEU A 264 -4.23 2.18 -16.53
C LEU A 264 -5.46 3.08 -16.45
N ALA A 265 -5.38 4.22 -15.74
CA ALA A 265 -6.46 5.19 -15.69
C ALA A 265 -6.75 5.78 -17.07
N LEU A 266 -5.71 6.18 -17.82
CA LEU A 266 -5.84 6.64 -19.21
C LEU A 266 -6.50 5.59 -20.12
N ILE A 267 -6.18 4.30 -19.93
CA ILE A 267 -6.85 3.20 -20.65
C ILE A 267 -8.35 3.20 -20.36
N THR A 268 -8.77 3.36 -19.10
CA THR A 268 -10.20 3.36 -18.76
C THR A 268 -10.99 4.54 -19.32
N GLU A 269 -10.31 5.64 -19.64
CA GLU A 269 -10.89 6.84 -20.23
C GLU A 269 -10.80 6.86 -21.77
N SER A 270 -10.17 5.86 -22.36
CA SER A 270 -9.97 5.78 -23.80
C SER A 270 -11.29 5.57 -24.58
N PRO A 271 -11.38 6.05 -25.83
CA PRO A 271 -12.50 5.74 -26.73
C PRO A 271 -12.73 4.23 -26.91
N ALA A 272 -11.64 3.45 -26.89
CA ALA A 272 -11.71 2.00 -26.99
C ALA A 272 -12.51 1.39 -25.82
N VAL A 273 -12.17 1.72 -24.58
CA VAL A 273 -12.82 1.14 -23.39
C VAL A 273 -14.19 1.76 -23.12
N THR A 274 -14.37 3.05 -23.40
CA THR A 274 -15.69 3.72 -23.25
C THR A 274 -16.71 3.25 -24.31
N GLY A 275 -16.24 2.71 -25.44
CA GLY A 275 -17.08 2.04 -26.43
C GLY A 275 -17.58 0.64 -26.01
N ALA A 276 -17.06 0.06 -24.92
CA ALA A 276 -17.53 -1.19 -24.35
C ALA A 276 -18.88 -1.02 -23.64
N SER A 277 -19.46 -2.12 -23.12
CA SER A 277 -20.65 -2.01 -22.27
C SER A 277 -20.37 -1.08 -21.06
N HIS A 278 -21.30 -0.18 -20.76
CA HIS A 278 -21.15 0.80 -19.67
C HIS A 278 -20.77 0.13 -18.34
N LEU A 279 -21.25 -1.10 -18.08
CA LEU A 279 -20.92 -1.86 -16.88
C LEU A 279 -19.44 -2.28 -16.84
N THR A 280 -18.88 -2.74 -17.96
CA THR A 280 -17.49 -3.20 -18.04
C THR A 280 -16.51 -2.03 -17.88
N SER A 281 -16.76 -0.91 -18.56
CA SER A 281 -15.93 0.29 -18.45
C SER A 281 -15.94 0.86 -17.03
N HIS A 282 -17.14 1.02 -16.45
CA HIS A 282 -17.30 1.52 -15.09
C HIS A 282 -16.62 0.61 -14.06
N PHE A 283 -16.85 -0.70 -14.13
CA PHE A 283 -16.23 -1.67 -13.22
C PHE A 283 -14.70 -1.63 -13.29
N THR A 284 -14.13 -1.58 -14.50
CA THR A 284 -12.67 -1.51 -14.69
C THR A 284 -12.10 -0.22 -14.09
N LYS A 285 -12.76 0.92 -14.30
CA LYS A 285 -12.38 2.20 -13.69
C LYS A 285 -12.39 2.14 -12.17
N GLN A 286 -13.45 1.61 -11.58
CA GLN A 286 -13.51 1.45 -10.11
C GLN A 286 -12.43 0.51 -9.59
N LEU A 287 -12.10 -0.56 -10.33
CA LEU A 287 -11.09 -1.52 -9.93
C LEU A 287 -9.67 -0.93 -9.97
N VAL A 288 -9.35 -0.11 -10.99
CA VAL A 288 -8.09 0.65 -11.06
C VAL A 288 -7.97 1.60 -9.87
N GLU A 289 -9.03 2.36 -9.56
CA GLU A 289 -9.04 3.27 -8.41
C GLU A 289 -8.89 2.51 -7.08
N THR A 290 -9.52 1.34 -6.97
CA THR A 290 -9.38 0.46 -5.81
C THR A 290 -7.92 0.04 -5.61
N CYS A 291 -7.25 -0.40 -6.68
CA CYS A 291 -5.84 -0.80 -6.58
C CYS A 291 -4.92 0.37 -6.23
N ARG A 292 -5.19 1.56 -6.79
CA ARG A 292 -4.46 2.79 -6.47
C ARG A 292 -4.53 3.14 -4.98
N LEU A 293 -5.70 2.97 -4.36
CA LEU A 293 -5.89 3.22 -2.92
C LEU A 293 -5.23 2.13 -2.05
N LEU A 294 -5.17 0.88 -2.53
CA LEU A 294 -4.55 -0.23 -1.81
C LEU A 294 -3.02 -0.26 -1.91
N GLU A 295 -2.44 0.21 -3.02
CA GLU A 295 -1.00 0.10 -3.32
C GLU A 295 -0.07 0.62 -2.21
N PRO A 296 -0.32 1.78 -1.56
CA PRO A 296 0.58 2.28 -0.51
C PRO A 296 0.72 1.33 0.68
N ALA A 297 -0.33 0.53 0.95
CA ALA A 297 -0.34 -0.46 2.03
C ALA A 297 0.00 -1.87 1.53
N ILE A 298 -0.31 -2.18 0.27
CA ILE A 298 -0.11 -3.48 -0.37
C ILE A 298 0.63 -3.28 -1.71
N PRO A 299 1.96 -3.09 -1.71
CA PRO A 299 2.71 -2.81 -2.94
C PRO A 299 2.65 -3.93 -3.99
N SER A 300 2.24 -5.13 -3.58
CA SER A 300 2.07 -6.30 -4.46
C SER A 300 0.67 -6.40 -5.07
N ILE A 301 -0.22 -5.43 -4.85
CA ILE A 301 -1.56 -5.45 -5.43
C ILE A 301 -1.49 -5.22 -6.94
N THR A 302 -2.04 -6.15 -7.71
CA THR A 302 -2.20 -6.05 -9.17
C THR A 302 -3.68 -6.04 -9.53
N LEU A 303 -4.03 -5.54 -10.73
CA LEU A 303 -5.39 -5.63 -11.24
C LEU A 303 -5.90 -7.08 -11.26
N GLN A 304 -5.03 -8.03 -11.61
CA GLN A 304 -5.38 -9.45 -11.61
C GLN A 304 -5.75 -9.95 -10.21
N ARG A 305 -4.94 -9.61 -9.19
CA ARG A 305 -5.18 -10.00 -7.80
C ARG A 305 -6.48 -9.38 -7.30
N ALA A 306 -6.68 -8.08 -7.52
CA ALA A 306 -7.89 -7.38 -7.12
C ALA A 306 -9.15 -7.97 -7.80
N ASN A 307 -9.09 -8.28 -9.10
CA ASN A 307 -10.20 -8.90 -9.82
C ASN A 307 -10.51 -10.32 -9.33
N LYS A 308 -9.51 -11.08 -8.90
CA LYS A 308 -9.75 -12.39 -8.27
C LYS A 308 -10.48 -12.24 -6.93
N VAL A 309 -10.15 -11.20 -6.16
CA VAL A 309 -10.77 -10.95 -4.85
C VAL A 309 -12.24 -10.52 -4.99
N THR A 310 -12.61 -9.79 -6.04
CA THR A 310 -14.01 -9.34 -6.26
C THR A 310 -15.01 -10.51 -6.39
N THR A 311 -14.52 -11.69 -6.80
CA THR A 311 -15.32 -12.92 -6.95
C THR A 311 -15.04 -13.95 -5.85
N SER A 312 -14.18 -13.62 -4.90
CA SER A 312 -13.81 -14.48 -3.77
C SER A 312 -14.82 -14.37 -2.62
N GLY A 313 -14.74 -15.33 -1.69
CA GLY A 313 -15.56 -15.32 -0.48
C GLY A 313 -15.14 -14.24 0.52
N GLU A 314 -16.01 -13.98 1.49
CA GLU A 314 -15.84 -12.96 2.53
C GLU A 314 -14.50 -13.07 3.27
N GLU A 315 -14.05 -14.29 3.60
CA GLU A 315 -12.78 -14.56 4.30
C GLU A 315 -11.57 -13.96 3.58
N VAL A 316 -11.49 -14.11 2.25
CA VAL A 316 -10.39 -13.56 1.44
C VAL A 316 -10.42 -12.03 1.39
N GLN A 317 -11.62 -11.44 1.40
CA GLN A 317 -11.78 -9.99 1.44
C GLN A 317 -11.39 -9.43 2.82
N VAL A 318 -11.69 -10.15 3.91
CA VAL A 318 -11.27 -9.79 5.27
C VAL A 318 -9.75 -9.86 5.41
N ASP A 319 -9.11 -10.89 4.88
CA ASP A 319 -7.64 -11.00 4.91
C ASP A 319 -6.97 -9.83 4.19
N LEU A 320 -7.49 -9.45 3.01
CA LEU A 320 -6.97 -8.30 2.27
C LEU A 320 -7.23 -6.97 3.02
N LEU A 321 -8.38 -6.86 3.69
CA LEU A 321 -8.67 -5.70 4.52
C LEU A 321 -7.71 -5.62 5.72
N ASP A 322 -7.38 -6.76 6.34
CA ASP A 322 -6.40 -6.81 7.43
C ASP A 322 -4.99 -6.42 6.94
N ASP A 323 -4.57 -6.91 5.76
CA ASP A 323 -3.32 -6.48 5.11
C ASP A 323 -3.29 -4.96 4.88
N PHE A 324 -4.43 -4.37 4.48
CA PHE A 324 -4.56 -2.94 4.22
C PHE A 324 -4.56 -2.09 5.52
N VAL A 325 -5.35 -2.49 6.51
CA VAL A 325 -5.54 -1.78 7.78
C VAL A 325 -4.28 -1.86 8.64
N PHE A 326 -3.70 -3.05 8.75
CA PHE A 326 -2.55 -3.36 9.60
C PHE A 326 -1.23 -3.44 8.82
N ALA A 327 -1.14 -2.71 7.70
CA ALA A 327 0.08 -2.55 6.91
C ALA A 327 1.28 -2.06 7.75
N GLU A 328 2.49 -2.19 7.21
CA GLU A 328 3.72 -1.83 7.92
C GLU A 328 3.64 -0.43 8.55
N ASP A 329 4.10 -0.33 9.81
CA ASP A 329 4.10 0.91 10.59
C ASP A 329 2.71 1.55 10.85
N TRP A 330 1.60 0.82 10.72
CA TRP A 330 0.26 1.35 11.03
C TRP A 330 0.17 1.99 12.43
N LEU A 331 0.85 1.42 13.43
CA LEU A 331 0.92 1.97 14.80
C LEU A 331 1.58 3.36 14.87
N LYS A 332 2.41 3.72 13.89
CA LYS A 332 3.19 4.97 13.86
C LYS A 332 2.52 6.08 13.05
N ARG A 333 1.38 5.81 12.39
CA ARG A 333 0.65 6.80 11.59
C ARG A 333 0.27 8.02 12.46
N THR A 334 0.51 9.21 11.94
CA THR A 334 0.06 10.48 12.56
C THR A 334 -1.46 10.62 12.45
N SER A 335 -2.05 11.54 13.22
CA SER A 335 -3.49 11.81 13.14
C SER A 335 -3.94 12.24 11.74
N ASP A 336 -3.13 13.02 11.01
CA ASP A 336 -3.43 13.42 9.62
C ASP A 336 -3.36 12.23 8.64
N GLN A 337 -2.37 11.33 8.82
CA GLN A 337 -2.25 10.10 8.04
C GLN A 337 -3.43 9.17 8.29
N TRP A 338 -3.90 9.07 9.54
CA TRP A 338 -5.11 8.33 9.88
C TRP A 338 -6.36 8.91 9.23
N GLN A 339 -6.50 10.24 9.19
CA GLN A 339 -7.65 10.85 8.55
C GLN A 339 -7.67 10.58 7.04
N THR A 340 -6.51 10.64 6.38
CA THR A 340 -6.36 10.28 4.96
C THR A 340 -6.69 8.80 4.73
N PHE A 341 -6.21 7.92 5.61
CA PHE A 341 -6.51 6.49 5.57
C PHE A 341 -8.00 6.19 5.74
N ILE A 342 -8.69 6.87 6.66
CA ILE A 342 -10.14 6.73 6.86
C ILE A 342 -10.89 7.14 5.59
N THR A 343 -10.56 8.30 5.01
CA THR A 343 -11.17 8.74 3.73
C THR A 343 -10.92 7.74 2.60
N ALA A 344 -9.70 7.19 2.49
CA ALA A 344 -9.41 6.15 1.52
C ALA A 344 -10.28 4.90 1.74
N THR A 345 -10.48 4.50 3.00
CA THR A 345 -11.33 3.36 3.36
C THR A 345 -12.80 3.60 3.02
N GLU A 346 -13.33 4.80 3.29
CA GLU A 346 -14.69 5.20 2.91
C GLU A 346 -14.88 5.13 1.39
N VAL A 347 -13.91 5.60 0.60
CA VAL A 347 -13.94 5.50 -0.86
C VAL A 347 -13.91 4.03 -1.29
N LEU A 348 -13.01 3.21 -0.75
CA LEU A 348 -12.90 1.78 -1.06
C LEU A 348 -14.22 1.03 -0.84
N VAL A 349 -14.91 1.29 0.28
CA VAL A 349 -16.22 0.70 0.58
C VAL A 349 -17.28 1.20 -0.40
N SER A 350 -17.27 2.48 -0.75
CA SER A 350 -18.23 3.07 -1.70
C SER A 350 -18.09 2.51 -3.12
N LEU A 351 -16.89 2.09 -3.53
CA LEU A 351 -16.63 1.53 -4.86
C LEU A 351 -17.29 0.16 -5.05
N LYS A 352 -17.53 -0.60 -3.96
CA LYS A 352 -18.14 -1.95 -3.96
C LYS A 352 -17.52 -2.91 -4.99
N THR A 353 -16.21 -2.82 -5.16
CA THR A 353 -15.41 -3.66 -6.06
C THR A 353 -14.84 -4.85 -5.29
N VAL A 354 -13.66 -4.67 -4.67
CA VAL A 354 -12.87 -5.71 -4.00
C VAL A 354 -13.49 -6.11 -2.67
N PHE A 355 -14.08 -5.17 -1.93
CA PHE A 355 -14.73 -5.40 -0.64
C PHE A 355 -16.25 -5.53 -0.75
N SER A 356 -16.74 -6.03 -1.89
CA SER A 356 -18.17 -6.05 -2.23
C SER A 356 -19.04 -6.91 -1.31
N THR A 357 -18.45 -7.91 -0.64
CA THR A 357 -19.17 -8.79 0.31
C THR A 357 -19.11 -8.30 1.75
N LEU A 358 -18.21 -7.37 2.06
CA LEU A 358 -18.07 -6.83 3.40
C LEU A 358 -19.14 -5.79 3.67
N SER A 359 -19.73 -5.85 4.86
CA SER A 359 -20.60 -4.78 5.33
C SER A 359 -19.79 -3.58 5.83
N ASP A 360 -20.36 -2.37 5.70
CA ASP A 360 -19.78 -1.13 6.24
C ASP A 360 -19.43 -1.29 7.74
N SER A 361 -20.26 -2.03 8.48
CA SER A 361 -20.04 -2.32 9.90
C SER A 361 -18.75 -3.11 10.15
N GLN A 362 -18.48 -4.16 9.36
CA GLN A 362 -17.26 -4.96 9.50
C GLN A 362 -16.00 -4.13 9.21
N VAL A 363 -16.05 -3.30 8.17
CA VAL A 363 -14.92 -2.42 7.82
C VAL A 363 -14.70 -1.40 8.93
N ASN A 364 -15.77 -0.75 9.41
CA ASN A 364 -15.69 0.23 10.49
C ASN A 364 -15.18 -0.38 11.80
N GLN A 365 -15.59 -1.60 12.14
CA GLN A 365 -15.10 -2.34 13.31
C GLN A 365 -13.58 -2.57 13.24
N LYS A 366 -13.07 -3.02 12.08
CA LYS A 366 -11.62 -3.24 11.87
C LYS A 366 -10.81 -1.95 11.96
N VAL A 367 -11.27 -0.87 11.32
CA VAL A 367 -10.58 0.43 11.39
C VAL A 367 -10.61 0.98 12.82
N PHE A 368 -11.72 0.81 13.54
CA PHE A 368 -11.85 1.22 14.93
C PHE A 368 -10.84 0.49 15.83
N GLU A 369 -10.72 -0.83 15.71
CA GLU A 369 -9.71 -1.62 16.45
C GLU A 369 -8.29 -1.13 16.18
N ALA A 370 -7.97 -0.83 14.91
CA ALA A 370 -6.67 -0.27 14.54
C ALA A 370 -6.45 1.13 15.15
N LEU A 371 -7.44 2.02 15.15
CA LEU A 371 -7.30 3.32 15.80
C LEU A 371 -7.04 3.19 17.31
N LEU A 372 -7.72 2.25 17.98
CA LEU A 372 -7.51 1.97 19.40
C LEU A 372 -6.08 1.47 19.67
N GLY A 373 -5.57 0.54 18.86
CA GLY A 373 -4.21 0.02 18.96
C GLY A 373 -3.15 1.11 18.75
N ALA A 374 -3.37 2.01 17.78
CA ALA A 374 -2.50 3.15 17.49
C ALA A 374 -2.65 4.32 18.47
N SER A 375 -3.44 4.16 19.54
CA SER A 375 -3.74 5.19 20.54
C SER A 375 -4.36 6.48 19.97
N GLN A 376 -5.06 6.39 18.83
CA GLN A 376 -5.79 7.49 18.19
C GLN A 376 -7.19 7.65 18.78
N PHE A 377 -7.24 7.81 20.11
CA PHE A 377 -8.49 7.77 20.87
C PHE A 377 -9.47 8.89 20.52
N GLU A 378 -8.98 10.08 20.20
CA GLU A 378 -9.85 11.20 19.82
C GLU A 378 -10.57 10.91 18.50
N ILE A 379 -9.85 10.47 17.46
CA ILE A 379 -10.43 10.09 16.16
C ILE A 379 -11.42 8.93 16.33
N ALA A 380 -11.02 7.88 17.04
CA ALA A 380 -11.88 6.74 17.33
C ALA A 380 -13.18 7.16 18.04
N LYS A 381 -13.10 8.09 18.99
CA LYS A 381 -14.26 8.59 19.72
C LYS A 381 -15.16 9.48 18.86
N THR A 382 -14.60 10.46 18.15
CA THR A 382 -15.39 11.44 17.39
C THR A 382 -16.05 10.80 16.18
N THR A 383 -15.32 9.95 15.45
CA THR A 383 -15.78 9.42 14.17
C THR A 383 -16.61 8.16 14.34
N TYR A 384 -16.18 7.22 15.19
CA TYR A 384 -16.81 5.90 15.24
C TYR A 384 -17.84 5.77 16.37
N ILE A 385 -17.54 6.27 17.57
CA ILE A 385 -18.48 6.22 18.70
C ILE A 385 -19.56 7.29 18.55
N LEU A 386 -19.17 8.57 18.47
CA LEU A 386 -20.14 9.67 18.38
C LEU A 386 -20.80 9.75 17.00
N GLY A 387 -20.11 9.33 15.94
CA GLY A 387 -20.68 9.20 14.60
C GLY A 387 -21.60 7.99 14.43
N GLY A 388 -21.64 7.05 15.38
CA GLY A 388 -22.52 5.88 15.33
C GLY A 388 -22.17 4.88 14.24
N LEU A 389 -20.91 4.82 13.81
CA LEU A 389 -20.43 3.89 12.77
C LEU A 389 -20.17 2.47 13.30
N VAL A 390 -20.10 2.34 14.64
CA VAL A 390 -19.88 1.07 15.34
C VAL A 390 -20.92 0.94 16.43
N ASP A 391 -21.43 -0.28 16.62
CA ASP A 391 -22.44 -0.56 17.62
C ASP A 391 -21.87 -0.49 19.05
N SER A 392 -22.73 -0.13 20.00
CA SER A 392 -22.32 0.08 21.40
C SER A 392 -21.77 -1.21 22.05
N GLU A 393 -22.28 -2.38 21.68
CA GLU A 393 -21.83 -3.66 22.26
C GLU A 393 -20.40 -3.99 21.82
N PHE A 394 -20.10 -3.79 20.54
CA PHE A 394 -18.76 -3.94 20.00
C PHE A 394 -17.79 -2.91 20.59
N VAL A 395 -18.18 -1.63 20.69
CA VAL A 395 -17.36 -0.57 21.29
C VAL A 395 -16.92 -0.97 22.71
N GLU A 396 -17.84 -1.50 23.51
CA GLU A 396 -17.53 -1.96 24.87
C GLU A 396 -16.50 -3.09 24.88
N LYS A 397 -16.72 -4.11 24.05
CA LYS A 397 -15.83 -5.26 23.94
C LYS A 397 -14.43 -4.83 23.47
N ALA A 398 -14.35 -3.98 22.46
CA ALA A 398 -13.11 -3.48 21.89
C ALA A 398 -12.32 -2.61 22.88
N ILE A 399 -12.99 -1.73 23.63
CA ILE A 399 -12.35 -0.92 24.69
C ILE A 399 -11.75 -1.82 25.78
N LEU A 400 -12.49 -2.82 26.25
CA LEU A 400 -12.01 -3.75 27.28
C LEU A 400 -10.85 -4.62 26.78
N ALA A 401 -10.97 -5.16 25.57
CA ALA A 401 -9.90 -5.93 24.95
C ALA A 401 -8.61 -5.11 24.84
N GLN A 402 -8.72 -3.88 24.31
CA GLN A 402 -7.56 -3.00 24.14
C GLN A 402 -7.01 -2.50 25.49
N PHE A 403 -7.85 -2.27 26.50
CA PHE A 403 -7.39 -1.97 27.86
C PHE A 403 -6.44 -3.04 28.37
N TYR A 404 -6.83 -4.32 28.27
CA TYR A 404 -5.99 -5.43 28.74
C TYR A 404 -4.73 -5.59 27.89
N THR A 405 -4.79 -5.38 26.57
CA THR A 405 -3.60 -5.34 25.72
C THR A 405 -2.59 -4.29 26.19
N PHE A 406 -3.04 -3.06 26.47
CA PHE A 406 -2.16 -2.01 26.97
C PHE A 406 -1.66 -2.25 28.39
N TYR A 407 -2.51 -2.77 29.26
CA TYR A 407 -2.16 -3.12 30.64
C TYR A 407 -1.09 -4.22 30.66
N ASP A 408 -1.29 -5.29 29.89
CA ASP A 408 -0.37 -6.44 29.89
C ASP A 408 0.97 -6.10 29.22
N ALA A 409 0.97 -5.18 28.25
CA ALA A 409 2.18 -4.68 27.58
C ALA A 409 2.97 -3.63 28.40
N ALA A 410 2.41 -3.12 29.49
CA ALA A 410 3.05 -2.05 30.25
C ALA A 410 4.30 -2.52 31.01
N THR A 411 5.29 -1.64 31.09
CA THR A 411 6.55 -1.89 31.82
C THR A 411 6.54 -1.34 33.26
N ASN A 412 5.57 -0.49 33.58
CA ASN A 412 5.40 0.13 34.89
C ASN A 412 3.92 0.41 35.14
N GLY A 413 3.50 0.43 36.40
CA GLY A 413 2.10 0.62 36.79
C GLY A 413 1.58 2.06 36.78
N ASN A 414 2.42 3.06 36.50
CA ASN A 414 2.01 4.46 36.59
C ASN A 414 1.09 4.85 35.43
N HIS A 415 -0.16 5.22 35.74
CA HIS A 415 -1.20 5.52 34.73
C HIS A 415 -1.00 6.83 33.94
N THR A 416 0.11 7.55 34.16
CA THR A 416 0.49 8.75 33.40
C THR A 416 1.58 8.49 32.37
N ARG A 417 2.14 7.26 32.31
CA ARG A 417 3.29 6.92 31.48
C ARG A 417 3.05 5.69 30.61
N GLY A 418 3.62 5.72 29.40
CA GLY A 418 3.66 4.57 28.48
C GLY A 418 2.28 3.92 28.25
N SER A 419 2.28 2.60 28.13
CA SER A 419 1.06 1.82 27.87
C SER A 419 -0.01 1.94 28.96
N MET A 420 0.36 2.19 30.23
CA MET A 420 -0.64 2.43 31.29
C MET A 420 -1.41 3.74 31.08
N LYS A 421 -0.78 4.77 30.50
CA LYS A 421 -1.48 5.97 30.07
C LYS A 421 -2.49 5.63 28.96
N SER A 422 -2.08 4.84 27.97
CA SER A 422 -2.99 4.38 26.91
C SER A 422 -4.14 3.54 27.46
N ALA A 423 -3.89 2.63 28.41
CA ALA A 423 -4.92 1.85 29.11
C ALA A 423 -5.94 2.77 29.83
N LYS A 424 -5.47 3.80 30.53
CA LYS A 424 -6.34 4.80 31.16
C LYS A 424 -7.19 5.56 30.14
N LEU A 425 -6.57 6.01 29.05
CA LEU A 425 -7.24 6.80 28.02
C LEU A 425 -8.31 5.99 27.28
N VAL A 426 -8.01 4.75 26.89
CA VAL A 426 -8.97 3.89 26.18
C VAL A 426 -10.17 3.56 27.07
N LEU A 427 -9.94 3.24 28.35
CA LEU A 427 -11.03 3.01 29.31
C LEU A 427 -11.90 4.27 29.50
N GLY A 428 -11.29 5.45 29.40
CA GLY A 428 -11.96 6.75 29.44
C GLY A 428 -12.81 7.08 28.21
N MET A 429 -12.74 6.30 27.13
CA MET A 429 -13.61 6.49 25.95
C MET A 429 -15.04 6.01 26.19
N ALA A 430 -15.23 5.06 27.11
CA ALA A 430 -16.55 4.54 27.46
C ALA A 430 -17.48 5.64 27.98
N ASP A 431 -18.78 5.55 27.66
CA ASP A 431 -19.79 6.48 28.15
C ASP A 431 -20.13 6.25 29.64
N ALA A 432 -20.96 7.12 30.21
CA ALA A 432 -21.30 7.05 31.63
C ALA A 432 -22.00 5.74 32.01
N ASN A 433 -22.89 5.23 31.15
CA ASN A 433 -23.66 4.01 31.42
C ASN A 433 -22.76 2.78 31.38
N THR A 434 -21.91 2.70 30.35
CA THR A 434 -20.93 1.64 30.13
C THR A 434 -19.97 1.53 31.31
N ARG A 435 -19.49 2.65 31.85
CA ARG A 435 -18.60 2.66 33.02
C ARG A 435 -19.23 2.08 34.28
N THR A 436 -20.57 2.01 34.36
CA THR A 436 -21.25 1.38 35.50
C THR A 436 -21.27 -0.15 35.42
N LYS A 437 -21.00 -0.72 34.23
CA LYS A 437 -20.96 -2.16 34.01
C LYS A 437 -19.81 -2.80 34.80
N HIS A 438 -20.05 -4.02 35.27
CA HIS A 438 -19.14 -4.74 36.16
C HIS A 438 -17.72 -4.83 35.60
N GLN A 439 -17.56 -5.29 34.35
CA GLN A 439 -16.23 -5.47 33.73
C GLN A 439 -15.43 -4.16 33.62
N PHE A 440 -16.09 -3.01 33.44
CA PHE A 440 -15.44 -1.70 33.42
C PHE A 440 -15.00 -1.25 34.80
N LYS A 441 -15.81 -1.53 35.85
CA LYS A 441 -15.41 -1.30 37.24
C LYS A 441 -14.22 -2.14 37.64
N VAL A 442 -14.21 -3.43 37.27
CA VAL A 442 -13.06 -4.34 37.47
C VAL A 442 -11.80 -3.75 36.81
N ALA A 443 -11.86 -3.40 35.52
CA ALA A 443 -10.75 -2.78 34.82
C ALA A 443 -10.27 -1.48 35.49
N GLN A 444 -11.19 -0.63 35.94
CA GLN A 444 -10.86 0.62 36.63
C GLN A 444 -10.20 0.38 37.99
N CYS A 445 -10.72 -0.55 38.80
CA CYS A 445 -10.13 -0.91 40.08
C CYS A 445 -8.71 -1.49 39.89
N LEU A 446 -8.52 -2.34 38.89
CA LEU A 446 -7.20 -2.90 38.55
C LEU A 446 -6.20 -1.80 38.14
N LEU A 447 -6.63 -0.86 37.30
CA LEU A 447 -5.81 0.28 36.86
C LEU A 447 -5.36 1.13 38.06
N GLU A 448 -6.29 1.50 38.95
CA GLU A 448 -5.99 2.39 40.08
C GLU A 448 -5.18 1.70 41.18
N ALA A 449 -5.46 0.42 41.47
CA ALA A 449 -4.66 -0.37 42.40
C ALA A 449 -3.21 -0.48 41.90
N THR A 450 -3.03 -0.79 40.61
CA THR A 450 -1.71 -0.91 39.97
C THR A 450 -0.96 0.42 39.96
N ASN A 451 -1.66 1.53 39.69
CA ASN A 451 -1.09 2.87 39.77
C ASN A 451 -0.63 3.20 41.19
N THR A 452 -1.43 2.86 42.19
CA THR A 452 -1.05 3.09 43.59
C THR A 452 0.16 2.24 43.98
N LEU A 453 0.19 0.96 43.57
CA LEU A 453 1.31 0.04 43.78
C LEU A 453 2.61 0.50 43.10
N SER A 454 2.53 1.26 42.01
CA SER A 454 3.71 1.82 41.34
C SER A 454 4.50 2.82 42.19
N ASN A 455 3.93 3.30 43.30
CA ASN A 455 4.62 4.16 44.28
C ASN A 455 5.42 3.36 45.32
N TYR A 456 5.33 2.03 45.32
CA TYR A 456 6.04 1.14 46.23
C TYR A 456 7.14 0.38 45.48
N SER A 457 8.22 0.05 46.19
CA SER A 457 9.19 -0.92 45.69
C SER A 457 8.53 -2.29 45.69
N LEU A 458 8.41 -2.91 44.52
CA LEU A 458 7.73 -4.19 44.35
C LEU A 458 8.53 -5.10 43.43
N THR A 459 8.94 -6.26 43.95
CA THR A 459 9.63 -7.31 43.19
C THR A 459 8.98 -8.65 43.51
N LEU A 460 8.10 -9.10 42.61
CA LEU A 460 7.38 -10.38 42.73
C LEU A 460 8.23 -11.58 42.25
N LYS A 461 9.11 -11.35 41.28
CA LYS A 461 10.03 -12.36 40.73
C LYS A 461 11.48 -11.90 40.90
N PRO A 462 12.39 -12.73 41.45
CA PRO A 462 13.79 -12.35 41.62
C PRO A 462 14.44 -11.91 40.31
N GLY A 463 15.12 -10.77 40.32
CA GLY A 463 15.90 -10.27 39.17
C GLY A 463 15.10 -9.56 38.06
N THR A 464 13.78 -9.44 38.19
CA THR A 464 12.94 -8.75 37.19
C THR A 464 12.09 -7.64 37.80
N LEU A 465 11.94 -6.54 37.07
CA LEU A 465 11.00 -5.48 37.43
C LEU A 465 9.56 -6.00 37.35
N THR A 466 8.75 -5.69 38.35
CA THR A 466 7.34 -6.08 38.37
C THR A 466 6.57 -5.29 37.32
N ARG A 467 5.98 -6.00 36.34
CA ARG A 467 5.08 -5.40 35.36
C ARG A 467 3.62 -5.51 35.83
N PRO A 468 2.70 -4.68 35.32
CA PRO A 468 1.27 -4.80 35.61
C PRO A 468 0.71 -6.21 35.36
N VAL A 469 1.10 -6.87 34.26
CA VAL A 469 0.72 -8.28 34.00
C VAL A 469 1.16 -9.25 35.10
N ASP A 470 2.28 -8.98 35.78
CA ASP A 470 2.71 -9.79 36.91
C ASP A 470 1.77 -9.58 38.11
N ILE A 471 1.36 -8.33 38.40
CA ILE A 471 0.40 -8.03 39.49
C ILE A 471 -0.94 -8.72 39.24
N ARG A 472 -1.48 -8.64 38.02
CA ARG A 472 -2.75 -9.28 37.65
C ARG A 472 -2.75 -10.81 37.84
N ASN A 473 -1.59 -11.43 37.71
CA ASN A 473 -1.43 -12.89 37.79
C ASN A 473 -0.99 -13.38 39.19
N HIS A 474 -0.90 -12.50 40.20
CA HIS A 474 -0.54 -12.87 41.56
C HIS A 474 -1.73 -12.76 42.52
N ASP A 475 -1.60 -13.41 43.68
CA ASP A 475 -2.54 -13.25 44.77
C ASP A 475 -2.42 -11.86 45.42
N ALA A 476 -3.56 -11.20 45.65
CA ALA A 476 -3.60 -9.82 46.12
C ALA A 476 -2.93 -9.66 47.49
N LEU A 477 -3.15 -10.61 48.41
CA LEU A 477 -2.54 -10.55 49.73
C LEU A 477 -1.04 -10.75 49.63
N GLN A 478 -0.56 -11.74 48.88
CA GLN A 478 0.89 -11.94 48.67
C GLN A 478 1.59 -10.72 48.08
N VAL A 479 0.93 -9.95 47.20
CA VAL A 479 1.47 -8.67 46.72
C VAL A 479 1.66 -7.70 47.88
N MET A 480 0.71 -7.61 48.82
CA MET A 480 0.82 -6.76 50.00
C MET A 480 1.90 -7.22 50.98
N ASP A 481 2.06 -8.53 51.21
CA ASP A 481 3.18 -9.10 51.97
C ASP A 481 4.49 -8.54 51.41
N ARG A 482 4.63 -8.59 50.08
CA ARG A 482 5.84 -8.11 49.42
C ARG A 482 6.03 -6.61 49.49
N VAL A 483 4.94 -5.83 49.46
CA VAL A 483 4.98 -4.39 49.69
C VAL A 483 5.48 -4.08 51.10
N LEU A 484 4.96 -4.75 52.13
CA LEU A 484 5.40 -4.53 53.52
C LEU A 484 6.86 -4.92 53.74
N ASP A 485 7.32 -6.02 53.13
CA ASP A 485 8.71 -6.49 53.23
C ASP A 485 9.72 -5.53 52.58
N LEU A 486 9.36 -4.95 51.44
CA LEU A 486 10.28 -4.14 50.63
C LEU A 486 10.26 -2.64 50.97
N ASN A 487 9.29 -2.18 51.75
CA ASN A 487 9.05 -0.76 52.00
C ASN A 487 9.01 -0.49 53.51
N PRO A 488 10.15 -0.07 54.11
CA PRO A 488 10.34 0.05 55.56
C PRO A 488 9.32 0.88 56.34
N ASP A 489 8.58 1.78 55.69
CA ASP A 489 7.59 2.64 56.34
C ASP A 489 6.15 2.33 55.93
N ALA A 490 5.92 1.33 55.06
CA ALA A 490 4.59 1.05 54.52
C ALA A 490 3.59 0.66 55.62
N TYR A 491 4.05 -0.03 56.68
CA TYR A 491 3.21 -0.44 57.82
C TYR A 491 2.57 0.74 58.57
N LYS A 492 3.15 1.95 58.45
CA LYS A 492 2.62 3.17 59.09
C LYS A 492 1.34 3.69 58.43
N ASN A 493 0.99 3.20 57.24
CA ASN A 493 -0.19 3.63 56.49
C ASN A 493 -1.10 2.44 56.13
N CYS A 494 -1.49 1.67 57.13
CA CYS A 494 -2.42 0.54 56.99
C CYS A 494 -3.73 0.90 56.25
N PRO A 495 -4.41 2.04 56.52
CA PRO A 495 -5.64 2.39 55.81
C PRO A 495 -5.46 2.46 54.29
N LYS A 496 -4.32 2.99 53.82
CA LYS A 496 -4.01 3.02 52.38
C LYS A 496 -3.74 1.62 51.83
N LEU A 497 -3.01 0.77 52.57
CA LEU A 497 -2.75 -0.61 52.16
C LEU A 497 -4.04 -1.43 52.07
N ILE A 498 -4.93 -1.31 53.05
CA ILE A 498 -6.26 -1.94 53.05
C ILE A 498 -7.07 -1.48 51.83
N HIS A 499 -7.12 -0.17 51.58
CA HIS A 499 -7.83 0.37 50.41
C HIS A 499 -7.29 -0.18 49.08
N VAL A 500 -5.96 -0.21 48.90
CA VAL A 500 -5.33 -0.75 47.70
C VAL A 500 -5.57 -2.26 47.57
N THR A 501 -5.60 -3.00 48.68
CA THR A 501 -5.89 -4.43 48.69
C THR A 501 -7.31 -4.71 48.21
N ARG A 502 -8.30 -3.94 48.72
CA ARG A 502 -9.70 -4.01 48.26
C ARG A 502 -9.83 -3.70 46.78
N GLN A 503 -9.24 -2.58 46.35
CA GLN A 503 -9.25 -2.21 44.93
C GLN A 503 -8.57 -3.27 44.04
N LEU A 504 -7.49 -3.90 44.53
CA LEU A 504 -6.84 -4.98 43.79
C LEU A 504 -7.74 -6.22 43.71
N LEU A 505 -8.38 -6.62 44.81
CA LEU A 505 -9.33 -7.74 44.81
C LEU A 505 -10.52 -7.50 43.89
N ASP A 506 -11.10 -6.29 43.91
CA ASP A 506 -12.13 -5.88 42.95
C ASP A 506 -11.60 -5.92 41.51
N GLY A 507 -10.37 -5.47 41.28
CA GLY A 507 -9.72 -5.48 39.97
C GLY A 507 -9.31 -6.86 39.45
N LEU A 508 -9.17 -7.84 40.34
CA LEU A 508 -8.94 -9.24 40.04
C LEU A 508 -10.24 -10.05 39.95
N ASP A 509 -11.39 -9.41 40.18
CA ASP A 509 -12.70 -10.04 40.25
C ASP A 509 -12.77 -11.15 41.33
N LYS A 510 -12.20 -10.86 42.50
CA LYS A 510 -12.06 -11.78 43.64
C LYS A 510 -12.59 -11.22 44.95
N SER A 511 -13.33 -10.10 44.93
CA SER A 511 -13.77 -9.44 46.17
C SER A 511 -14.74 -10.27 47.02
N GLU A 512 -15.50 -11.19 46.42
CA GLU A 512 -16.36 -12.11 47.16
C GLU A 512 -15.59 -13.20 47.93
N SER A 513 -14.30 -13.39 47.63
CA SER A 513 -13.50 -14.48 48.20
C SER A 513 -12.98 -14.22 49.61
N ILE A 514 -12.92 -12.95 50.04
CA ILE A 514 -12.33 -12.54 51.32
C ILE A 514 -13.19 -11.43 51.92
N SER A 515 -13.57 -11.56 53.20
CA SER A 515 -14.36 -10.52 53.85
C SER A 515 -13.52 -9.26 54.15
N ASP A 516 -14.18 -8.10 54.20
CA ASP A 516 -13.51 -6.83 54.55
C ASP A 516 -12.80 -6.89 55.90
N ALA A 517 -13.38 -7.60 56.87
CA ALA A 517 -12.79 -7.80 58.18
C ALA A 517 -11.50 -8.64 58.08
N ASP A 518 -11.51 -9.70 57.28
CA ASP A 518 -10.33 -10.56 57.08
C ASP A 518 -9.18 -9.80 56.41
N ILE A 519 -9.48 -8.92 55.44
CA ILE A 519 -8.48 -8.06 54.80
C ILE A 519 -7.83 -7.15 55.85
N GLU A 520 -8.64 -6.46 56.66
CA GLU A 520 -8.13 -5.58 57.71
C GLU A 520 -7.28 -6.35 58.72
N THR A 521 -7.80 -7.46 59.25
CA THR A 521 -7.09 -8.31 60.20
C THR A 521 -5.76 -8.79 59.61
N ARG A 522 -5.72 -9.21 58.34
CA ARG A 522 -4.49 -9.66 57.67
C ARG A 522 -3.46 -8.53 57.55
N ILE A 523 -3.86 -7.38 57.01
CA ILE A 523 -2.94 -6.24 56.79
C ILE A 523 -2.41 -5.70 58.13
N TYR A 524 -3.26 -5.54 59.14
CA TYR A 524 -2.80 -5.08 60.45
C TYR A 524 -1.87 -6.09 61.12
N THR A 525 -2.15 -7.39 61.01
CA THR A 525 -1.25 -8.44 61.53
C THR A 525 0.12 -8.36 60.89
N GLN A 526 0.18 -8.17 59.57
CA GLN A 526 1.45 -8.03 58.85
C GLN A 526 2.16 -6.73 59.15
N ALA A 527 1.42 -5.63 59.33
CA ALA A 527 1.97 -4.35 59.73
C ALA A 527 2.60 -4.41 61.13
N VAL A 528 2.00 -5.16 62.07
CA VAL A 528 2.60 -5.46 63.37
C VAL A 528 3.93 -6.20 63.18
N THR A 529 3.96 -7.26 62.38
CA THR A 529 5.20 -8.00 62.09
C THR A 529 6.27 -7.08 61.48
N ALA A 530 5.90 -6.26 60.49
CA ALA A 530 6.82 -5.31 59.85
C ALA A 530 7.33 -4.25 60.83
N ALA A 531 6.46 -3.69 61.68
CA ALA A 531 6.85 -2.72 62.71
C ALA A 531 7.89 -3.32 63.67
N LEU A 532 7.69 -4.56 64.13
CA LEU A 532 8.65 -5.26 64.98
C LEU A 532 9.99 -5.53 64.27
N VAL A 533 9.98 -5.91 62.99
CA VAL A 533 11.21 -6.08 62.17
C VAL A 533 11.98 -4.75 62.03
N HIS A 534 11.28 -3.62 62.08
CA HIS A 534 11.85 -2.28 62.02
C HIS A 534 12.13 -1.66 63.40
N ASP A 535 12.03 -2.44 64.49
CA ASP A 535 12.23 -2.00 65.89
C ASP A 535 11.30 -0.84 66.32
N ASP A 536 10.10 -0.81 65.76
CA ASP A 536 9.04 0.15 66.06
C ASP A 536 7.96 -0.50 66.95
N PHE A 537 8.36 -0.80 68.20
CA PHE A 537 7.49 -1.46 69.17
C PHE A 537 6.23 -0.64 69.48
N ASP A 538 6.34 0.69 69.54
CA ASP A 538 5.19 1.56 69.86
C ASP A 538 4.09 1.43 68.80
N THR A 539 4.45 1.40 67.52
CA THR A 539 3.46 1.22 66.45
C THR A 539 2.86 -0.18 66.49
N ALA A 540 3.69 -1.21 66.68
CA ALA A 540 3.21 -2.58 66.80
C ALA A 540 2.19 -2.74 67.94
N GLN A 541 2.49 -2.18 69.12
CA GLN A 541 1.58 -2.22 70.25
C GLN A 541 0.31 -1.41 70.00
N LYS A 542 0.43 -0.20 69.44
CA LYS A 542 -0.74 0.64 69.14
C LYS A 542 -1.71 -0.06 68.19
N LEU A 543 -1.18 -0.74 67.17
CA LEU A 543 -1.99 -1.54 66.25
C LEU A 543 -2.69 -2.71 66.96
N CYS A 544 -1.99 -3.44 67.82
CA CYS A 544 -2.58 -4.50 68.64
C CYS A 544 -3.66 -4.00 69.61
N ALA A 545 -3.49 -2.82 70.19
CA ALA A 545 -4.46 -2.22 71.12
C ALA A 545 -5.69 -1.65 70.39
N ALA A 546 -5.50 -1.12 69.17
CA ALA A 546 -6.57 -0.50 68.39
C ALA A 546 -7.44 -1.49 67.60
N HIS A 547 -6.92 -2.68 67.28
CA HIS A 547 -7.58 -3.65 66.40
C HIS A 547 -7.65 -5.05 67.03
N GLU A 548 -8.73 -5.78 66.74
CA GLU A 548 -8.83 -7.19 67.13
C GLU A 548 -8.04 -8.08 66.17
N LEU A 549 -6.86 -8.49 66.62
CA LEU A 549 -5.95 -9.31 65.82
C LEU A 549 -5.96 -10.79 66.25
N PRO A 550 -5.34 -11.70 65.48
CA PRO A 550 -5.14 -13.08 65.89
C PRO A 550 -4.12 -13.15 67.04
N TRP A 551 -4.18 -14.22 67.84
CA TRP A 551 -3.28 -14.44 68.98
C TRP A 551 -1.79 -14.34 68.60
N THR A 552 -1.44 -14.66 67.35
CA THR A 552 -0.07 -14.63 66.83
C THR A 552 0.52 -13.22 66.80
N ALA A 553 -0.27 -12.19 66.51
CA ALA A 553 0.19 -10.80 66.53
C ALA A 553 0.56 -10.36 67.95
N TYR A 554 -0.34 -10.62 68.92
CA TYR A 554 -0.10 -10.34 70.34
C TYR A 554 1.10 -11.13 70.89
N PHE A 555 1.22 -12.40 70.50
CA PHE A 555 2.37 -13.22 70.88
C PHE A 555 3.69 -12.68 70.32
N GLN A 556 3.71 -12.19 69.07
CA GLN A 556 4.90 -11.58 68.47
C GLN A 556 5.34 -10.31 69.20
N VAL A 557 4.40 -9.42 69.53
CA VAL A 557 4.69 -8.20 70.30
C VAL A 557 5.16 -8.56 71.72
N GLY A 558 4.44 -9.48 72.37
CA GLY A 558 4.72 -9.91 73.74
C GLY A 558 6.08 -10.59 73.93
N LYS A 559 6.57 -11.33 72.92
CA LYS A 559 7.90 -11.96 72.95
C LYS A 559 9.00 -11.08 72.36
N TYR A 560 8.67 -9.91 71.81
CA TYR A 560 9.62 -9.06 71.12
C TYR A 560 10.76 -8.63 72.06
N VAL A 561 11.97 -8.56 71.52
CA VAL A 561 13.15 -8.06 72.21
C VAL A 561 13.76 -6.96 71.34
N SER A 562 13.75 -5.74 71.86
CA SER A 562 14.32 -4.58 71.16
C SER A 562 15.84 -4.62 71.27
N PRO A 563 16.58 -4.44 70.16
CA PRO A 563 18.02 -4.22 70.20
C PRO A 563 18.42 -2.84 70.74
N SER A 564 17.51 -1.86 70.75
CA SER A 564 17.81 -0.46 71.02
C SER A 564 17.19 0.09 72.31
N ARG A 565 16.09 -0.50 72.77
CA ARG A 565 15.37 -0.05 73.97
C ARG A 565 15.70 -0.89 75.18
N ASP A 566 15.58 -0.26 76.35
CA ASP A 566 15.59 -0.99 77.62
C ASP A 566 14.34 -1.86 77.69
N MET A 567 14.55 -3.16 77.92
CA MET A 567 13.45 -4.12 78.00
C MET A 567 12.62 -3.92 79.26
N ASP A 568 13.22 -3.35 80.32
CA ASP A 568 12.60 -3.07 81.61
C ASP A 568 11.39 -2.13 81.47
N GLU A 569 11.48 -1.13 80.57
CA GLU A 569 10.39 -0.17 80.29
C GLU A 569 9.20 -0.83 79.56
N LEU A 570 9.42 -1.96 78.90
CA LEU A 570 8.42 -2.65 78.08
C LEU A 570 7.75 -3.83 78.80
N VAL A 571 8.27 -4.27 79.95
CA VAL A 571 7.83 -5.49 80.66
C VAL A 571 6.32 -5.51 80.92
N ALA A 572 5.78 -4.45 81.52
CA ALA A 572 4.36 -4.39 81.86
C ALA A 572 3.47 -4.52 80.61
N LEU A 573 3.85 -3.83 79.54
CA LEU A 573 3.11 -3.82 78.29
C LEU A 573 3.23 -5.14 77.52
N LYS A 574 4.40 -5.81 77.60
CA LYS A 574 4.60 -7.15 77.07
C LYS A 574 3.74 -8.18 77.79
N LEU A 575 3.65 -8.13 79.12
CA LEU A 575 2.74 -8.99 79.90
C LEU A 575 1.29 -8.73 79.51
N GLU A 576 0.83 -7.49 79.46
CA GLU A 576 -0.53 -7.18 79.01
C GLU A 576 -0.83 -7.78 77.63
N THR A 577 0.10 -7.64 76.69
CA THR A 577 -0.06 -8.18 75.33
C THR A 577 -0.07 -9.71 75.31
N LEU A 578 0.80 -10.36 76.08
CA LEU A 578 0.79 -11.83 76.24
C LEU A 578 -0.48 -12.33 76.92
N SER A 579 -1.14 -11.52 77.75
CA SER A 579 -2.38 -11.94 78.45
C SER A 579 -3.51 -12.08 77.43
N THR A 580 -3.55 -11.13 76.49
CA THR A 580 -4.46 -11.13 75.36
C THR A 580 -4.15 -12.29 74.42
N ALA A 581 -2.86 -12.61 74.21
CA ALA A 581 -2.45 -13.79 73.46
C ALA A 581 -2.94 -15.09 74.13
N LEU A 582 -2.78 -15.24 75.44
CA LEU A 582 -3.26 -16.41 76.22
C LEU A 582 -4.78 -16.58 76.13
N ALA A 583 -5.52 -15.48 76.18
CA ALA A 583 -6.98 -15.51 76.08
C ALA A 583 -7.48 -15.97 74.70
N LYS A 584 -6.70 -15.74 73.64
CA LYS A 584 -7.07 -16.00 72.24
C LYS A 584 -6.39 -17.23 71.63
N CYS A 585 -5.30 -17.73 72.19
CA CYS A 585 -4.54 -18.81 71.56
C CYS A 585 -5.28 -20.15 71.69
N PRO A 586 -5.22 -21.02 70.68
CA PRO A 586 -5.80 -22.34 70.78
C PRO A 586 -4.95 -23.25 71.70
N PRO A 587 -5.53 -24.34 72.23
CA PRO A 587 -4.90 -25.16 73.27
C PRO A 587 -3.51 -25.70 72.89
N GLU A 588 -3.31 -26.03 71.62
CA GLU A 588 -2.06 -26.57 71.07
C GLU A 588 -0.87 -25.61 71.17
N HIS A 589 -1.11 -24.30 71.31
CA HIS A 589 -0.05 -23.28 71.39
C HIS A 589 0.09 -22.67 72.79
N LEU A 590 -0.76 -23.05 73.75
CA LEU A 590 -0.81 -22.45 75.08
C LEU A 590 0.53 -22.56 75.83
N SER A 591 1.24 -23.69 75.68
CA SER A 591 2.55 -23.89 76.32
C SER A 591 3.60 -22.87 75.86
N ALA A 592 3.61 -22.51 74.58
CA ALA A 592 4.56 -21.56 74.02
C ALA A 592 4.28 -20.13 74.50
N VAL A 593 3.00 -19.75 74.56
CA VAL A 593 2.60 -18.43 75.07
C VAL A 593 2.86 -18.32 76.59
N LEU A 594 2.56 -19.37 77.36
CA LEU A 594 2.84 -19.41 78.80
C LEU A 594 4.35 -19.37 79.11
N HIS A 595 5.18 -19.98 78.27
CA HIS A 595 6.63 -19.88 78.42
C HIS A 595 7.08 -18.43 78.25
N ALA A 596 6.67 -17.77 77.16
CA ALA A 596 7.00 -16.36 76.94
C ALA A 596 6.46 -15.45 78.05
N TRP A 597 5.29 -15.76 78.62
CA TRP A 597 4.76 -15.06 79.78
C TRP A 597 5.71 -15.15 80.98
N ARG A 598 6.12 -16.37 81.33
CA ARG A 598 7.01 -16.62 82.48
C ARG A 598 8.36 -15.94 82.30
N ASP A 599 8.90 -15.95 81.08
CA ASP A 599 10.17 -15.27 80.79
C ASP A 599 10.07 -13.77 81.07
N VAL A 600 8.96 -13.12 80.69
CA VAL A 600 8.73 -11.69 80.93
C VAL A 600 8.34 -11.41 82.39
N GLU A 601 7.64 -12.32 83.05
CA GLU A 601 7.29 -12.23 84.48
C GLU A 601 8.52 -12.33 85.36
N GLU A 602 9.47 -13.22 85.04
CA GLU A 602 10.76 -13.31 85.73
C GLU A 602 11.57 -12.03 85.56
N MET A 603 11.56 -11.43 84.35
CA MET A 603 12.14 -10.10 84.14
C MET A 603 11.50 -9.08 85.08
N MET A 604 10.17 -9.06 85.20
CA MET A 604 9.44 -8.16 86.10
C MET A 604 9.85 -8.31 87.57
N VAL A 605 9.96 -9.55 88.06
CA VAL A 605 10.35 -9.85 89.45
C VAL A 605 11.81 -9.46 89.72
N SER A 606 12.66 -9.51 88.70
CA SER A 606 14.07 -9.11 88.80
C SER A 606 14.30 -7.59 88.77
N LEU A 607 13.27 -6.78 88.49
CA LEU A 607 13.37 -5.32 88.47
C LEU A 607 13.53 -4.79 89.92
N PRO A 608 14.56 -3.96 90.20
CA PRO A 608 14.70 -3.34 91.50
C PRO A 608 13.56 -2.33 91.76
N GLU A 609 12.88 -2.44 92.91
CA GLU A 609 11.69 -1.66 93.31
C GLU A 609 11.85 -0.12 93.39
N SER A 610 12.95 0.47 92.91
CA SER A 610 13.11 1.94 92.91
C SER A 610 14.12 2.42 91.87
N ARG A 611 13.62 3.12 90.83
CA ARG A 611 14.42 4.07 90.04
C ARG A 611 13.61 5.34 89.78
N GLU A 612 13.63 6.23 90.76
CA GLU A 612 13.51 7.66 90.46
C GLU A 612 14.76 8.10 89.68
N SER A 613 14.51 8.63 88.49
CA SER A 613 15.36 9.43 87.59
C SER A 613 16.83 9.66 87.96
N VAL A 614 17.75 9.17 87.11
CA VAL A 614 19.02 9.89 86.83
C VAL A 614 19.35 9.76 85.34
N VAL A 615 19.23 10.90 84.63
CA VAL A 615 19.70 11.09 83.26
C VAL A 615 21.21 11.31 83.25
N GLN A 616 21.97 10.51 82.49
CA GLN A 616 23.25 10.95 81.93
C GLN A 616 23.43 10.44 80.49
N PRO A 617 24.06 11.23 79.60
CA PRO A 617 23.99 11.03 78.16
C PRO A 617 25.12 10.13 77.64
N SER A 618 24.77 9.18 76.76
CA SER A 618 25.72 8.33 76.04
C SER A 618 26.06 8.91 74.66
N VAL A 619 27.36 8.93 74.40
CA VAL A 619 28.06 9.48 73.24
C VAL A 619 27.87 8.62 71.99
N VAL A 620 27.78 9.29 70.85
CA VAL A 620 27.71 8.77 69.47
C VAL A 620 28.96 7.96 69.11
N LEU A 621 28.80 6.81 68.44
CA LEU A 621 29.80 6.27 67.52
C LEU A 621 29.11 5.54 66.35
N ALA A 622 29.33 6.09 65.16
CA ALA A 622 28.87 5.59 63.88
C ALA A 622 29.85 4.52 63.37
N ASP A 623 29.40 3.26 63.27
CA ASP A 623 29.91 2.28 62.29
C ASP A 623 29.05 0.99 62.19
N VAL A 624 27.74 1.06 62.44
CA VAL A 624 26.86 -0.13 62.59
C VAL A 624 26.10 -0.52 61.30
N SER A 625 26.17 0.28 60.23
CA SER A 625 25.26 0.11 59.08
C SER A 625 25.46 -1.15 58.23
N ARG A 626 26.61 -1.84 58.28
CA ARG A 626 26.85 -3.06 57.49
C ARG A 626 26.57 -4.36 58.25
N GLU A 627 26.66 -4.34 59.57
CA GLU A 627 26.47 -5.53 60.42
C GLU A 627 25.02 -5.67 60.91
N ALA A 628 24.29 -4.54 61.00
CA ALA A 628 22.84 -4.52 61.21
C ALA A 628 22.07 -5.22 60.08
N GLY A 629 22.49 -5.08 58.82
CA GLY A 629 21.83 -5.74 57.67
C GLY A 629 21.84 -7.27 57.77
N ARG A 630 22.96 -7.88 58.18
CA ARG A 630 23.09 -9.34 58.32
C ARG A 630 22.34 -9.91 59.53
N LYS A 631 22.28 -9.20 60.65
CA LYS A 631 21.47 -9.59 61.82
C LYS A 631 19.97 -9.39 61.57
N ARG A 632 19.60 -8.40 60.75
CA ARG A 632 18.23 -8.14 60.30
C ARG A 632 17.68 -9.29 59.43
N ASP A 633 18.47 -9.80 58.48
CA ASP A 633 18.09 -10.97 57.68
C ASP A 633 17.86 -12.22 58.54
N GLN A 634 18.66 -12.39 59.61
CA GLN A 634 18.49 -13.48 60.58
C GLN A 634 17.22 -13.30 61.43
N LEU A 635 16.90 -12.09 61.89
CA LEU A 635 15.65 -11.80 62.64
C LEU A 635 14.40 -11.98 61.79
N SER A 636 14.42 -11.52 60.52
CA SER A 636 13.35 -11.79 59.55
C SER A 636 13.17 -13.30 59.34
N SER A 637 14.27 -14.07 59.23
CA SER A 637 14.18 -15.53 59.09
C SER A 637 13.65 -16.24 60.35
N MET A 638 13.90 -15.72 61.56
CA MET A 638 13.42 -16.29 62.82
C MET A 638 11.94 -15.97 63.09
N LEU A 639 11.45 -14.81 62.67
CA LEU A 639 10.03 -14.45 62.79
C LEU A 639 9.16 -15.12 61.72
N VAL A 640 9.69 -15.32 60.51
CA VAL A 640 9.02 -16.00 59.38
C VAL A 640 9.01 -17.54 59.54
N SER A 641 10.10 -18.16 60.02
CA SER A 641 10.17 -19.63 60.18
C SER A 641 9.34 -20.19 61.34
N GLY A 642 8.99 -19.37 62.32
CA GLY A 642 8.26 -19.82 63.52
C GLY A 642 6.74 -20.00 63.36
N LEU A 643 6.14 -19.60 62.23
CA LEU A 643 4.68 -19.52 62.06
C LEU A 643 4.10 -20.28 60.85
N GLY A 644 4.94 -20.89 60.00
CA GLY A 644 4.47 -21.63 58.82
C GLY A 644 3.51 -22.79 59.14
N TRP A 645 3.56 -23.31 60.36
CA TRP A 645 2.71 -24.42 60.84
C TRP A 645 1.40 -23.99 61.51
N ALA A 646 1.26 -22.72 61.93
CA ALA A 646 0.11 -22.24 62.71
C ALA A 646 -0.95 -21.48 61.87
N ILE A 647 -0.63 -21.11 60.62
CA ILE A 647 -1.50 -20.31 59.74
C ILE A 647 -2.16 -21.17 58.63
N GLY A 648 -2.06 -22.50 58.68
CA GLY A 648 -2.79 -23.36 57.74
C GLY A 648 -2.35 -23.23 56.27
N ALA A 649 -1.09 -22.90 56.02
CA ALA A 649 -0.48 -23.05 54.69
C ALA A 649 -0.11 -24.52 54.45
N ASN A 650 -1.12 -25.39 54.33
CA ASN A 650 -1.03 -26.70 53.69
C ASN A 650 -2.44 -27.26 53.51
N LYS A 651 -3.06 -26.90 52.37
CA LYS A 651 -3.85 -27.82 51.56
C LYS A 651 -3.54 -27.47 50.10
N GLU A 652 -2.99 -28.47 49.42
CA GLU A 652 -2.82 -28.68 47.96
C GLU A 652 -2.72 -27.46 47.03
#